data_AF-A0A8K9WT95-F1
#
_entry.id   AF-A0A8K9WT95-F1
#
_cell.length_a   1.000
_cell.length_b   1.000
_cell.length_c   1.000
_cell.angle_alpha   90.00
_cell.angle_beta   90.00
_cell.angle_gamma   90.00
#
_symmetry.space_group_name_H-M   'P 1'
#
loop_
_entity.id
_entity.type
_entity.pdbx_description
1 polymer ?
#
loop_
_entity_poly.entity_id
_entity_poly.type
_entity_poly.pdbx_seq_one_letter_code
_entity_poly.pdbx_strand_id
1 'polypeptide(L)'
;ITPATRGRLAPQNTFLDTIANRFDGTHSNFVLGNAQVQSLYPIVYCSDGFCELTGFARGELMQKSCRCHFLYGLDTSESLTTQIQKALDERQEFKTECILYKKGGEQFWCLLDIVPIKNEKGEVVLFLVSHKDITETRKDQQDQGDHGQDSDTGEGGREEGVREGGFDHNRRRSRAVLYQLSGHLQKQDKSKLKINNSMFGATTNPIPEYKVAATPKSRFILLHYGTFKAGWDWLILLATFYVAITVPYNVCFTVVEGRDEGGGSGARNPPSYSDILVEILFIIDIALNFRTTYVSTTGQVVYEARSIFGHYATSWLFVDLIAALPFDLLYAFNISVYFGVHLLKTVRLLRLLRLLQKLERYSEYSAVVLTLLMSTFALLAHWMACVWYFIGRKEIESNSLSSWDNGWLHELAKRLDTPYFLSPLTSSGQWNVSEAGRSQVNGSGVSGAALGGGPSVRSSYVTSLYFALSSLTSVGFGNVSANTDSEKIFSICTMLIGALMHAVVFGNVTAIIQRMYSRRSLYHTRTKDLKDFIRVHGLPKALEQRMMECFQTTWSVNNGIDVSELLKDFPDELRADIAMQLNKDLLQLSLFESASRGCLRSLSLIIKTSFCAPGEYLIRQGDALQAIYFVCSGSMEVLKDNTVLAILGRGDLIGSDFLTKEQVIKTNANVKALTYCDLQYISLKGLREVLWLYPEYAQKFITEIQHDLTYNLREGHTAEVISRHTEQYAFTGTE
;
A
#
# COMPACT_ATOMS: atom_id res chain seq x y z
N ILE A 1 -2.14 3.42 5.71
CA ILE A 1 -1.30 2.80 4.66
C ILE A 1 -0.86 3.97 3.83
N THR A 2 0.43 4.29 3.81
CA THR A 2 0.89 5.38 2.96
C THR A 2 0.54 5.00 1.53
N PRO A 3 -0.16 5.85 0.76
CA PRO A 3 -0.65 5.51 -0.58
C PRO A 3 0.43 4.91 -1.50
N ALA A 4 1.69 5.29 -1.28
CA ALA A 4 2.87 4.81 -2.00
C ALA A 4 3.11 3.28 -1.95
N THR A 5 2.73 2.58 -0.86
CA THR A 5 3.01 1.14 -0.71
C THR A 5 1.91 0.24 -1.29
N ARG A 6 0.71 0.80 -1.54
CA ARG A 6 -0.43 0.04 -2.06
C ARG A 6 -0.31 -0.25 -3.57
N GLY A 7 0.34 0.64 -4.33
CA GLY A 7 0.55 0.48 -5.77
C GLY A 7 1.50 -0.66 -6.15
N ARG A 8 2.43 -1.04 -5.26
CA ARG A 8 3.42 -2.10 -5.50
C ARG A 8 2.90 -3.53 -5.24
N LEU A 9 1.66 -3.65 -4.78
CA LEU A 9 1.00 -4.91 -4.43
C LEU A 9 -0.01 -5.39 -5.49
N ALA A 10 -0.01 -4.76 -6.67
CA ALA A 10 -0.89 -5.17 -7.76
C ALA A 10 -0.60 -6.63 -8.16
N PRO A 11 -1.63 -7.43 -8.48
CA PRO A 11 -1.43 -8.80 -8.93
C PRO A 11 -0.67 -8.79 -10.26
N GLN A 12 0.48 -9.46 -10.30
CA GLN A 12 1.39 -9.48 -11.45
C GLN A 12 1.42 -10.88 -12.07
N ASN A 13 1.55 -10.93 -13.40
CA ASN A 13 1.89 -12.14 -14.13
C ASN A 13 3.37 -12.46 -13.92
N THR A 14 3.72 -13.09 -12.80
CA THR A 14 5.09 -13.58 -12.49
C THR A 14 5.41 -14.90 -13.20
N PHE A 15 4.66 -15.25 -14.24
CA PHE A 15 4.78 -16.51 -14.97
C PHE A 15 6.19 -16.70 -15.55
N LEU A 16 6.71 -15.68 -16.24
CA LEU A 16 8.07 -15.71 -16.80
C LEU A 16 9.13 -15.78 -15.70
N ASP A 17 8.99 -15.01 -14.62
CA ASP A 17 9.92 -15.04 -13.48
C ASP A 17 9.92 -16.41 -12.79
N THR A 18 8.76 -17.06 -12.70
CA THR A 18 8.62 -18.39 -12.11
C THR A 18 9.28 -19.46 -12.97
N ILE A 19 9.16 -19.35 -14.30
CA ILE A 19 9.87 -20.20 -15.25
C ILE A 19 11.37 -19.92 -15.14
N ALA A 20 11.81 -18.68 -15.28
CA ALA A 20 13.22 -18.30 -15.18
C ALA A 20 13.87 -18.82 -13.89
N ASN A 21 13.26 -18.58 -12.72
CA ASN A 21 13.76 -19.07 -11.43
C ASN A 21 13.74 -20.59 -11.28
N ARG A 22 12.80 -21.30 -11.93
CA ARG A 22 12.77 -22.79 -11.94
C ARG A 22 13.93 -23.36 -12.77
N PHE A 23 14.34 -22.61 -13.79
CA PHE A 23 15.29 -23.03 -14.81
C PHE A 23 16.71 -22.46 -14.58
N ASP A 24 16.92 -21.69 -13.51
CA ASP A 24 18.15 -20.98 -13.14
C ASP A 24 19.33 -21.87 -12.67
N GLY A 25 19.29 -23.16 -13.01
CA GLY A 25 20.43 -24.06 -12.89
C GLY A 25 21.10 -24.22 -14.25
N THR A 26 22.04 -23.33 -14.58
CA THR A 26 23.01 -23.44 -15.69
C THR A 26 22.43 -23.94 -17.03
N HIS A 27 22.16 -22.99 -17.95
CA HIS A 27 21.79 -23.21 -19.36
C HIS A 27 20.40 -23.80 -19.65
N SER A 28 19.34 -23.12 -19.21
CA SER A 28 18.01 -23.45 -19.71
C SER A 28 17.76 -22.83 -21.08
N ASN A 29 17.72 -23.67 -22.12
CA ASN A 29 17.52 -23.22 -23.50
C ASN A 29 16.07 -23.54 -23.91
N PHE A 30 15.16 -22.58 -23.75
CA PHE A 30 13.75 -22.76 -24.08
C PHE A 30 13.14 -21.61 -24.89
N VAL A 31 12.03 -21.92 -25.57
CA VAL A 31 11.14 -20.97 -26.25
C VAL A 31 9.70 -21.14 -25.79
N LEU A 32 8.92 -20.07 -25.82
CA LEU A 32 7.47 -20.09 -25.59
C LEU A 32 6.74 -19.81 -26.91
N GLY A 33 5.86 -20.71 -27.33
CA GLY A 33 5.01 -20.56 -28.50
C GLY A 33 3.55 -20.25 -28.13
N ASN A 34 2.86 -19.41 -28.90
CA ASN A 34 1.42 -19.17 -28.72
C ASN A 34 0.60 -20.35 -29.27
N ALA A 35 -0.15 -21.04 -28.40
CA ALA A 35 -0.95 -22.20 -28.78
C ALA A 35 -2.31 -21.86 -29.42
N GLN A 36 -2.71 -20.59 -29.40
CA GLN A 36 -3.99 -20.12 -29.93
C GLN A 36 -3.94 -19.78 -31.42
N VAL A 37 -2.76 -19.45 -31.96
CA VAL A 37 -2.57 -19.17 -33.39
C VAL A 37 -2.35 -20.49 -34.14
N GLN A 38 -3.41 -21.00 -34.75
CA GLN A 38 -3.43 -22.30 -35.44
C GLN A 38 -2.38 -22.37 -36.58
N SER A 39 -1.81 -23.55 -36.79
CA SER A 39 -0.80 -23.93 -37.80
C SER A 39 0.62 -23.34 -37.64
N LEU A 40 0.75 -22.11 -37.14
CA LEU A 40 2.05 -21.45 -37.04
C LEU A 40 2.72 -21.66 -35.68
N TYR A 41 1.95 -21.62 -34.59
CA TYR A 41 2.46 -21.64 -33.21
C TYR A 41 3.66 -20.69 -32.99
N PRO A 42 3.47 -19.38 -33.19
CA PRO A 42 4.58 -18.43 -33.24
C PRO A 42 5.28 -18.29 -31.88
N ILE A 43 6.60 -18.18 -31.92
CA ILE A 43 7.45 -17.90 -30.75
C ILE A 43 7.14 -16.48 -30.26
N VAL A 44 6.71 -16.38 -29.01
CA VAL A 44 6.43 -15.14 -28.28
C VAL A 44 7.52 -14.80 -27.25
N TYR A 45 8.40 -15.76 -26.94
CA TYR A 45 9.54 -15.54 -26.07
C TYR A 45 10.64 -16.58 -26.34
N CYS A 46 11.89 -16.18 -26.22
CA CYS A 46 13.04 -17.08 -26.21
C CYS A 46 14.02 -16.65 -25.10
N SER A 47 14.53 -17.64 -24.37
CA SER A 47 15.55 -17.47 -23.35
C SER A 47 16.90 -17.05 -23.95
N ASP A 48 17.75 -16.39 -23.14
CA ASP A 48 19.11 -16.01 -23.58
C ASP A 48 19.95 -17.26 -23.88
N GLY A 49 19.84 -18.32 -23.06
CA GLY A 49 20.52 -19.60 -23.31
C GLY A 49 20.13 -20.25 -24.64
N PHE A 50 18.88 -20.11 -25.10
CA PHE A 50 18.48 -20.58 -26.43
C PHE A 50 19.12 -19.76 -27.56
N CYS A 51 19.27 -18.44 -27.37
CA CYS A 51 19.96 -17.59 -28.34
C CYS A 51 21.45 -17.94 -28.43
N GLU A 52 22.10 -18.20 -27.29
CA GLU A 52 23.50 -18.65 -27.21
C GLU A 52 23.69 -20.04 -27.84
N LEU A 53 22.81 -21.00 -27.53
CA LEU A 53 22.87 -22.36 -28.08
C LEU A 53 22.77 -22.37 -29.61
N THR A 54 21.80 -21.62 -30.15
CA THR A 54 21.46 -21.67 -31.57
C THR A 54 22.24 -20.66 -32.42
N GLY A 55 22.80 -19.62 -31.80
CA GLY A 55 23.49 -18.52 -32.47
C GLY A 55 22.57 -17.53 -33.20
N PHE A 56 21.25 -17.65 -33.04
CA PHE A 56 20.28 -16.70 -33.60
C PHE A 56 19.99 -15.56 -32.62
N ALA A 57 19.81 -14.35 -33.16
CA ALA A 57 19.38 -13.22 -32.35
C ALA A 57 17.89 -13.34 -32.02
N ARG A 58 17.47 -12.88 -30.83
CA ARG A 58 16.06 -12.89 -30.40
C ARG A 58 15.10 -12.33 -31.46
N GLY A 59 15.45 -11.21 -32.10
CA GLY A 59 14.62 -10.59 -33.15
C GLY A 59 14.42 -11.49 -34.39
N GLU A 60 15.35 -12.38 -34.69
CA GLU A 60 15.25 -13.34 -35.81
C GLU A 60 14.41 -14.57 -35.47
N LEU A 61 14.17 -14.82 -34.17
CA LEU A 61 13.45 -15.98 -33.65
C LEU A 61 11.98 -15.67 -33.36
N MET A 62 11.68 -14.44 -32.93
CA MET A 62 10.31 -14.00 -32.66
C MET A 62 9.42 -14.17 -33.91
N GLN A 63 8.16 -14.56 -33.70
CA GLN A 63 7.16 -14.85 -34.75
C GLN A 63 7.43 -16.07 -35.65
N LYS A 64 8.61 -16.70 -35.58
CA LYS A 64 8.84 -18.01 -36.22
C LYS A 64 8.09 -19.11 -35.47
N SER A 65 7.86 -20.25 -36.11
CA SER A 65 7.18 -21.37 -35.48
C SER A 65 8.00 -21.97 -34.33
N CYS A 66 7.35 -22.27 -33.19
CA CYS A 66 7.96 -22.93 -32.05
C CYS A 66 8.37 -24.38 -32.32
N ARG A 67 7.99 -24.97 -33.47
CA ARG A 67 8.58 -26.22 -33.98
C ARG A 67 10.08 -26.09 -34.28
N CYS A 68 10.60 -24.87 -34.33
CA CYS A 68 12.00 -24.55 -34.61
C CYS A 68 12.51 -25.13 -35.94
N HIS A 69 11.68 -25.08 -37.00
CA HIS A 69 12.02 -25.60 -38.34
C HIS A 69 13.31 -25.01 -38.93
N PHE A 70 13.66 -23.77 -38.55
CA PHE A 70 14.89 -23.11 -38.97
C PHE A 70 16.17 -23.75 -38.39
N LEU A 71 16.04 -24.69 -37.45
CA LEU A 71 17.14 -25.51 -36.93
C LEU A 71 17.23 -26.88 -37.62
N TYR A 72 16.33 -27.21 -38.55
CA TYR A 72 16.37 -28.49 -39.25
C TYR A 72 17.43 -28.45 -40.36
N GLY A 73 18.07 -29.59 -40.61
CA GLY A 73 18.99 -29.77 -41.74
C GLY A 73 18.92 -31.18 -42.29
N LEU A 74 19.96 -31.59 -43.02
CA LEU A 74 19.95 -32.81 -43.84
C LEU A 74 19.78 -34.10 -43.00
N ASP A 75 20.38 -34.14 -41.81
CA ASP A 75 20.36 -35.31 -40.93
C ASP A 75 19.18 -35.29 -39.93
N THR A 76 18.29 -34.29 -40.02
CA THR A 76 17.10 -34.21 -39.18
C THR A 76 16.02 -35.17 -39.71
N SER A 77 15.71 -36.24 -38.97
CA SER A 77 14.71 -37.25 -39.37
C SER A 77 13.31 -36.67 -39.63
N GLU A 78 12.81 -36.82 -40.86
CA GLU A 78 11.46 -36.34 -41.25
C GLU A 78 10.33 -36.96 -40.41
N SER A 79 10.48 -38.23 -40.03
CA SER A 79 9.47 -38.92 -39.19
C SER A 79 9.33 -38.27 -37.80
N LEU A 80 10.43 -37.77 -37.23
CA LEU A 80 10.42 -37.04 -35.95
C LEU A 80 9.80 -35.65 -36.10
N THR A 81 10.09 -34.95 -37.20
CA THR A 81 9.50 -33.62 -37.44
C THR A 81 7.98 -33.68 -37.57
N THR A 82 7.45 -34.75 -38.16
CA THR A 82 6.01 -35.00 -38.28
C THR A 82 5.38 -35.30 -36.92
N GLN A 83 6.07 -36.06 -36.06
CA GLN A 83 5.61 -36.34 -34.69
C GLN A 83 5.60 -35.08 -33.82
N ILE A 84 6.61 -34.20 -33.97
CA ILE A 84 6.65 -32.89 -33.29
C ILE A 84 5.44 -32.04 -33.69
N GLN A 85 5.13 -31.97 -34.98
CA GLN A 85 3.97 -31.23 -35.49
C GLN A 85 2.67 -31.81 -34.91
N LYS A 86 2.51 -33.14 -34.97
CA LYS A 86 1.34 -33.83 -34.40
C LYS A 86 1.17 -33.55 -32.90
N ALA A 87 2.25 -33.54 -32.12
CA ALA A 87 2.20 -33.26 -30.70
C ALA A 87 1.72 -31.83 -30.39
N LEU A 88 2.15 -30.85 -31.18
CA LEU A 88 1.69 -29.46 -31.08
C LEU A 88 0.21 -29.35 -31.47
N ASP A 89 -0.21 -30.03 -32.53
CA ASP A 89 -1.61 -30.03 -33.01
C ASP A 89 -2.56 -30.70 -31.99
N GLU A 90 -2.15 -31.84 -31.42
CA GLU A 90 -2.90 -32.60 -30.40
C GLU A 90 -2.76 -32.02 -28.99
N ARG A 91 -1.91 -31.00 -28.80
CA ARG A 91 -1.65 -30.30 -27.52
C ARG A 91 -1.18 -31.25 -26.42
N GLN A 92 -0.32 -32.20 -26.76
CA GLN A 92 0.21 -33.21 -25.85
C GLN A 92 1.65 -32.93 -25.45
N GLU A 93 2.06 -33.51 -24.32
CA GLU A 93 3.47 -33.56 -23.93
C GLU A 93 4.22 -34.49 -24.88
N PHE A 94 5.39 -34.04 -25.36
CA PHE A 94 6.18 -34.82 -26.31
C PHE A 94 7.66 -34.60 -26.11
N LYS A 95 8.42 -35.70 -26.07
CA LYS A 95 9.86 -35.68 -25.80
C LYS A 95 10.59 -36.59 -26.79
N THR A 96 11.62 -36.06 -27.42
CA THR A 96 12.39 -36.80 -28.43
C THR A 96 13.85 -36.33 -28.48
N GLU A 97 14.71 -37.13 -29.08
CA GLU A 97 16.09 -36.79 -29.39
C GLU A 97 16.24 -36.61 -30.90
N CYS A 98 16.74 -35.47 -31.34
CA CYS A 98 16.92 -35.17 -32.76
C CYS A 98 18.21 -34.38 -33.03
N ILE A 99 18.71 -34.47 -34.26
CA ILE A 99 19.85 -33.67 -34.73
C ILE A 99 19.30 -32.33 -35.23
N LEU A 100 19.87 -31.24 -34.72
CA LEU A 100 19.55 -29.87 -35.09
C LEU A 100 20.83 -29.13 -35.50
N TYR A 101 20.66 -28.00 -36.19
CA TYR A 101 21.74 -27.18 -36.73
C TYR A 101 21.69 -25.78 -36.15
N LYS A 102 22.85 -25.26 -35.74
CA LYS A 102 23.02 -23.85 -35.32
C LYS A 102 23.06 -22.93 -36.54
N LYS A 103 22.95 -21.61 -36.32
CA LYS A 103 23.05 -20.58 -37.37
C LYS A 103 24.34 -20.71 -38.22
N GLY A 104 25.44 -21.13 -37.60
CA GLY A 104 26.72 -21.37 -38.27
C GLY A 104 26.81 -22.68 -39.06
N GLY A 105 25.76 -23.50 -39.09
CA GLY A 105 25.74 -24.82 -39.75
C GLY A 105 26.32 -25.96 -38.92
N GLU A 106 26.74 -25.71 -37.67
CA GLU A 106 27.21 -26.74 -36.75
C GLU A 106 26.06 -27.65 -36.30
N GLN A 107 26.23 -28.97 -36.43
CA GLN A 107 25.28 -29.97 -35.96
C GLN A 107 25.44 -30.24 -34.47
N PHE A 108 24.33 -30.43 -33.76
CA PHE A 108 24.32 -30.86 -32.37
C PHE A 108 23.13 -31.79 -32.09
N TRP A 109 23.31 -32.73 -31.16
CA TRP A 109 22.24 -33.59 -30.69
C TRP A 109 21.42 -32.86 -29.64
N CYS A 110 20.13 -32.73 -29.89
CA CYS A 110 19.20 -32.04 -29.01
C CYS A 110 18.18 -33.00 -28.43
N LEU A 111 18.07 -33.02 -27.10
CA LEU A 111 16.89 -33.54 -26.41
C LEU A 111 15.84 -32.42 -26.39
N LEU A 112 14.77 -32.60 -27.15
CA LEU A 112 13.66 -31.68 -27.30
C LEU A 112 12.47 -32.14 -26.43
N ASP A 113 11.91 -31.21 -25.65
CA ASP A 113 10.81 -31.46 -24.72
C ASP A 113 9.72 -30.39 -24.86
N ILE A 114 8.51 -30.80 -25.25
CA ILE A 114 7.35 -29.94 -25.50
C ILE A 114 6.34 -30.14 -24.37
N VAL A 115 5.97 -29.05 -23.72
CA VAL A 115 5.01 -29.04 -22.62
C VAL A 115 3.91 -27.99 -22.87
N PRO A 116 2.62 -28.38 -22.97
CA PRO A 116 1.51 -27.44 -23.09
C PRO A 116 1.22 -26.73 -21.75
N ILE A 117 1.08 -25.42 -21.79
CA ILE A 117 0.77 -24.56 -20.64
C ILE A 117 -0.69 -24.14 -20.70
N LYS A 118 -1.42 -24.40 -19.62
CA LYS A 118 -2.86 -24.12 -19.49
C LYS A 118 -3.12 -22.79 -18.78
N ASN A 119 -4.25 -22.16 -19.09
CA ASN A 119 -4.82 -21.03 -18.35
C ASN A 119 -5.71 -21.50 -17.19
N GLU A 120 -6.27 -20.56 -16.43
CA GLU A 120 -7.20 -20.84 -15.31
C GLU A 120 -8.46 -21.63 -15.72
N LYS A 121 -8.83 -21.59 -17.00
CA LYS A 121 -9.99 -22.31 -17.56
C LYS A 121 -9.62 -23.72 -18.04
N GLY A 122 -8.37 -24.14 -17.88
CA GLY A 122 -7.86 -25.43 -18.34
C GLY A 122 -7.51 -25.49 -19.84
N GLU A 123 -7.58 -24.37 -20.55
CA GLU A 123 -7.29 -24.27 -21.98
C GLU A 123 -5.79 -24.06 -22.22
N VAL A 124 -5.21 -24.76 -23.20
CA VAL A 124 -3.79 -24.58 -23.55
C VAL A 124 -3.60 -23.25 -24.29
N VAL A 125 -2.83 -22.34 -23.69
CA VAL A 125 -2.56 -20.99 -24.21
C VAL A 125 -1.13 -20.82 -24.73
N LEU A 126 -0.17 -21.56 -24.18
CA LEU A 126 1.24 -21.48 -24.57
C LEU A 126 1.83 -22.90 -24.68
N PHE A 127 2.90 -23.03 -25.45
CA PHE A 127 3.79 -24.20 -25.45
C PHE A 127 5.15 -23.81 -24.91
N LEU A 128 5.67 -24.57 -23.95
CA LEU A 128 7.06 -24.49 -23.52
C LEU A 128 7.85 -25.55 -24.26
N VAL A 129 8.83 -25.13 -25.08
CA VAL A 129 9.71 -26.04 -25.81
C VAL A 129 11.13 -25.88 -25.29
N SER A 130 11.64 -26.91 -24.61
CA SER A 130 12.99 -26.95 -24.04
C SER A 130 13.93 -27.73 -24.94
N HIS A 131 15.16 -27.24 -25.05
CA HIS A 131 16.23 -27.79 -25.88
C HIS A 131 17.44 -28.05 -24.99
N LYS A 132 17.92 -29.29 -24.95
CA LYS A 132 19.14 -29.64 -24.22
C LYS A 132 20.15 -30.28 -25.16
N ASP A 133 21.34 -29.69 -25.24
CA ASP A 133 22.46 -30.28 -25.98
C ASP A 133 22.95 -31.55 -25.24
N ILE A 134 22.98 -32.67 -25.95
CA ILE A 134 23.44 -33.98 -25.47
C ILE A 134 24.59 -34.53 -26.31
N THR A 135 25.24 -33.69 -27.12
CA THR A 135 26.29 -34.09 -28.07
C THR A 135 27.48 -34.75 -27.37
N GLU A 136 27.96 -34.21 -26.25
CA GLU A 136 29.07 -34.79 -25.47
C GLU A 136 28.68 -36.15 -24.88
N THR A 137 27.52 -36.23 -24.23
CA THR A 137 26.98 -37.48 -23.65
C THR A 137 26.85 -38.61 -24.67
N ARG A 138 26.53 -38.27 -25.94
CA ARG A 138 26.41 -39.25 -27.03
C ARG A 138 27.78 -39.74 -27.51
N LYS A 139 28.81 -38.88 -27.56
CA LYS A 139 30.18 -39.27 -27.91
C LYS A 139 30.75 -40.26 -26.89
N ASP A 140 30.56 -39.98 -25.60
CA ASP A 140 31.02 -40.85 -24.51
C ASP A 140 30.37 -42.25 -24.52
N GLN A 141 29.12 -42.35 -24.97
CA GLN A 141 28.41 -43.63 -25.11
C GLN A 141 28.86 -44.44 -26.33
N GLN A 142 29.38 -43.77 -27.35
CA GLN A 142 29.85 -44.41 -28.58
C GLN A 142 31.27 -44.98 -28.40
N ASP A 143 32.14 -44.26 -27.68
CA ASP A 143 33.51 -44.70 -27.38
C ASP A 143 33.58 -45.87 -26.38
N GLN A 144 32.58 -46.04 -25.50
CA GLN A 144 32.51 -47.20 -24.59
C GLN A 144 31.98 -48.50 -25.23
N GLY A 145 31.43 -48.43 -26.45
CA GLY A 145 30.85 -49.58 -27.15
C GLY A 145 31.85 -50.47 -27.88
N ASP A 146 33.08 -50.01 -28.10
CA ASP A 146 34.05 -50.64 -29.02
C ASP A 146 35.11 -51.53 -28.32
N HIS A 147 35.07 -51.67 -27.00
CA HIS A 147 36.11 -52.37 -26.21
C HIS A 147 35.63 -53.64 -25.45
N GLY A 148 34.74 -54.46 -26.04
CA GLY A 148 34.25 -55.65 -25.35
C GLY A 148 33.87 -56.83 -26.25
N GLN A 149 34.84 -57.44 -26.92
CA GLN A 149 34.65 -58.77 -27.51
C GLN A 149 35.97 -59.57 -27.41
N ASP A 150 36.04 -60.51 -26.46
CA ASP A 150 36.85 -61.73 -26.59
C ASP A 150 36.54 -62.79 -25.52
N SER A 151 36.44 -64.05 -25.98
CA SER A 151 36.26 -65.33 -25.26
C SER A 151 34.93 -65.53 -24.49
N ASP A 152 34.20 -66.65 -24.57
CA ASP A 152 34.62 -68.04 -24.65
C ASP A 152 33.49 -68.97 -25.17
N THR A 153 33.91 -70.15 -25.60
CA THR A 153 33.19 -71.24 -26.28
C THR A 153 32.23 -72.07 -25.41
N GLY A 154 31.20 -72.68 -26.03
CA GLY A 154 30.41 -73.78 -25.44
C GLY A 154 29.13 -74.15 -26.22
N GLU A 155 29.08 -75.38 -26.74
CA GLU A 155 28.00 -75.99 -27.54
C GLU A 155 26.69 -76.25 -26.78
N GLY A 156 25.55 -76.29 -27.52
CA GLY A 156 24.39 -77.11 -27.16
C GLY A 156 22.99 -76.61 -27.56
N GLY A 157 22.36 -77.29 -28.53
CA GLY A 157 20.95 -77.74 -28.43
C GLY A 157 19.78 -76.78 -28.73
N ARG A 158 19.01 -77.14 -29.76
CA ARG A 158 17.66 -76.70 -30.21
C ARG A 158 16.64 -76.34 -29.12
N GLU A 159 15.81 -75.31 -29.35
CA GLU A 159 14.35 -75.43 -29.60
C GLU A 159 13.68 -74.07 -29.90
N GLU A 160 12.70 -74.10 -30.81
CA GLU A 160 11.85 -72.99 -31.23
C GLU A 160 10.85 -72.59 -30.14
N GLY A 161 10.60 -71.28 -30.00
CA GLY A 161 9.53 -70.75 -29.16
C GLY A 161 9.38 -69.23 -29.30
N VAL A 162 8.39 -68.81 -30.07
CA VAL A 162 7.95 -67.41 -30.21
C VAL A 162 7.63 -66.80 -28.84
N ARG A 163 8.32 -65.72 -28.47
CA ARG A 163 7.93 -64.82 -27.37
C ARG A 163 8.17 -63.37 -27.76
N GLU A 164 7.09 -62.60 -27.77
CA GLU A 164 7.11 -61.13 -27.78
C GLU A 164 7.88 -60.60 -26.57
N GLY A 165 8.77 -59.63 -26.78
CA GLY A 165 9.43 -58.92 -25.68
C GLY A 165 10.50 -57.94 -26.19
N GLY A 166 10.28 -56.64 -25.98
CA GLY A 166 11.30 -55.67 -26.37
C GLY A 166 11.08 -54.19 -26.06
N PHE A 167 10.16 -53.79 -25.17
CA PHE A 167 10.03 -52.37 -24.78
C PHE A 167 10.52 -52.01 -23.36
N ASP A 168 10.78 -53.00 -22.49
CA ASP A 168 11.24 -52.75 -21.12
C ASP A 168 12.77 -52.87 -20.92
N HIS A 169 13.52 -53.43 -21.87
CA HIS A 169 14.96 -53.61 -21.73
C HIS A 169 15.78 -52.31 -21.90
N ASN A 170 15.36 -51.40 -22.78
CA ASN A 170 16.03 -50.10 -22.96
C ASN A 170 15.79 -49.12 -21.80
N ARG A 171 14.71 -49.29 -21.04
CA ARG A 171 14.36 -48.46 -19.87
C ARG A 171 15.12 -48.83 -18.59
N ARG A 172 15.58 -50.09 -18.48
CA ARG A 172 16.45 -50.55 -17.38
C ARG A 172 17.93 -50.28 -17.66
N ARG A 173 18.37 -50.34 -18.92
CA ARG A 173 19.77 -50.07 -19.31
C ARG A 173 20.17 -48.59 -19.11
N SER A 174 19.26 -47.66 -19.39
CA SER A 174 19.42 -46.22 -19.12
C SER A 174 19.51 -45.88 -17.62
N ARG A 175 18.87 -46.66 -16.73
CA ARG A 175 18.98 -46.48 -15.26
C ARG A 175 20.30 -47.02 -14.69
N ALA A 176 20.87 -48.07 -15.29
CA ALA A 176 22.13 -48.66 -14.83
C ALA A 176 23.35 -47.78 -15.18
N VAL A 177 23.34 -47.16 -16.37
CA VAL A 177 24.40 -46.21 -16.81
C VAL A 177 24.40 -44.95 -15.93
N LEU A 178 23.23 -44.48 -15.49
CA LEU A 178 23.10 -43.35 -14.55
C LEU A 178 23.60 -43.65 -13.12
N TYR A 179 23.63 -44.91 -12.69
CA TYR A 179 24.16 -45.29 -11.37
C TYR A 179 25.68 -45.42 -11.34
N GLN A 180 26.31 -45.84 -12.45
CA GLN A 180 27.77 -45.96 -12.54
C GLN A 180 28.49 -44.61 -12.68
N LEU A 181 27.82 -43.57 -13.18
CA LEU A 181 28.35 -42.20 -13.27
C LEU A 181 28.43 -41.45 -11.92
N SER A 182 27.89 -42.00 -10.85
CA SER A 182 27.99 -41.41 -9.49
C SER A 182 29.23 -41.88 -8.71
N GLY A 183 30.05 -42.75 -9.30
CA GLY A 183 30.95 -43.63 -8.56
C GLY A 183 32.42 -43.65 -8.96
N HIS A 184 33.06 -42.56 -9.43
CA HIS A 184 34.53 -42.50 -9.40
C HIS A 184 35.11 -41.07 -9.48
N LEU A 185 36.22 -40.84 -8.76
CA LEU A 185 36.98 -39.60 -8.50
C LEU A 185 36.33 -38.62 -7.49
N GLN A 186 36.52 -38.75 -6.17
CA GLN A 186 37.71 -38.68 -5.29
C GLN A 186 38.12 -37.24 -4.85
N LYS A 187 37.75 -36.95 -3.59
CA LYS A 187 38.33 -36.01 -2.60
C LYS A 187 38.33 -34.50 -2.92
N GLN A 188 37.26 -33.82 -2.49
CA GLN A 188 37.38 -32.54 -1.78
C GLN A 188 36.21 -32.32 -0.81
N ASP A 189 36.47 -31.50 0.20
CA ASP A 189 35.82 -31.51 1.51
C ASP A 189 34.34 -31.13 1.60
N LYS A 190 33.75 -31.59 2.70
CA LYS A 190 32.34 -31.53 3.10
C LYS A 190 31.79 -30.11 3.21
N SER A 191 31.01 -29.67 2.21
CA SER A 191 29.78 -28.89 2.43
C SER A 191 28.78 -29.11 1.29
N LYS A 192 27.63 -29.71 1.64
CA LYS A 192 26.53 -30.16 0.79
C LYS A 192 26.18 -29.23 -0.40
N LEU A 193 26.60 -29.61 -1.61
CA LEU A 193 25.98 -29.16 -2.86
C LEU A 193 24.95 -30.20 -3.31
N LYS A 194 23.66 -29.89 -3.08
CA LYS A 194 22.53 -30.62 -3.66
C LYS A 194 22.45 -30.25 -5.15
N ILE A 195 22.90 -31.14 -6.04
CA ILE A 195 22.60 -31.03 -7.48
C ILE A 195 21.12 -31.38 -7.67
N ASN A 196 20.37 -30.42 -8.21
CA ASN A 196 18.91 -30.44 -8.37
C ASN A 196 18.49 -31.32 -9.55
N ASN A 197 17.51 -32.20 -9.30
CA ASN A 197 16.97 -33.18 -10.24
C ASN A 197 15.73 -32.64 -10.99
N SER A 198 15.73 -31.37 -11.41
CA SER A 198 14.50 -30.54 -11.50
C SER A 198 13.68 -30.58 -12.81
N MET A 199 14.03 -31.36 -13.83
CA MET A 199 13.15 -31.50 -15.02
C MET A 199 12.94 -32.95 -15.48
N PHE A 200 13.90 -33.85 -15.26
CA PHE A 200 13.89 -35.19 -15.86
C PHE A 200 13.57 -36.33 -14.89
N GLY A 201 13.16 -36.02 -13.65
CA GLY A 201 12.58 -36.96 -12.70
C GLY A 201 11.08 -36.70 -12.54
N ALA A 202 10.26 -37.73 -12.74
CA ALA A 202 8.81 -37.67 -12.57
C ALA A 202 8.41 -37.27 -11.13
N THR A 203 7.34 -36.46 -11.06
CA THR A 203 6.45 -36.14 -9.92
C THR A 203 7.04 -35.40 -8.71
N THR A 204 6.66 -34.12 -8.55
CA THR A 204 6.24 -33.54 -7.25
C THR A 204 5.73 -32.08 -7.33
N ASN A 205 5.98 -31.31 -8.40
CA ASN A 205 5.49 -29.92 -8.49
C ASN A 205 4.73 -29.65 -9.80
N PRO A 206 3.49 -29.14 -9.77
CA PRO A 206 2.72 -28.83 -10.99
C PRO A 206 3.42 -27.75 -11.84
N ILE A 207 3.25 -27.83 -13.16
CA ILE A 207 3.71 -26.82 -14.13
C ILE A 207 2.98 -25.50 -13.84
N PRO A 208 3.67 -24.34 -13.83
CA PRO A 208 2.99 -23.07 -13.59
C PRO A 208 1.95 -22.81 -14.70
N GLU A 209 0.72 -22.49 -14.30
CA GLU A 209 -0.34 -22.06 -15.21
C GLU A 209 -0.12 -20.59 -15.61
N TYR A 210 -0.50 -20.24 -16.84
CA TYR A 210 -0.50 -18.85 -17.29
C TYR A 210 -1.66 -18.10 -16.63
N LYS A 211 -1.40 -17.56 -15.44
CA LYS A 211 -2.38 -16.92 -14.56
C LYS A 211 -1.84 -15.62 -13.99
N VAL A 212 -2.70 -14.60 -13.92
CA VAL A 212 -2.51 -13.42 -13.07
C VAL A 212 -2.71 -13.86 -11.62
N ALA A 213 -1.71 -14.55 -11.08
CA ALA A 213 -1.80 -15.12 -9.76
C ALA A 213 -1.55 -14.02 -8.74
N ALA A 214 -2.54 -13.74 -7.90
CA ALA A 214 -2.26 -13.13 -6.61
C ALA A 214 -1.22 -14.04 -5.91
N THR A 215 -0.10 -13.45 -5.46
CA THR A 215 0.99 -14.18 -4.80
C THR A 215 0.44 -15.21 -3.83
N PRO A 216 0.85 -16.49 -3.91
CA PRO A 216 0.22 -17.57 -3.18
C PRO A 216 0.21 -17.27 -1.68
N LYS A 217 -0.99 -17.07 -1.12
CA LYS A 217 -1.17 -16.83 0.30
C LYS A 217 -0.86 -18.12 1.05
N SER A 218 0.29 -18.20 1.70
CA SER A 218 0.52 -19.23 2.70
C SER A 218 -0.58 -19.14 3.77
N ARG A 219 -1.22 -20.27 4.09
CA ARG A 219 -2.43 -20.36 4.91
C ARG A 219 -2.29 -19.78 6.33
N PHE A 220 -1.06 -19.54 6.79
CA PHE A 220 -0.74 -19.06 8.14
C PHE A 220 0.13 -17.80 8.13
N ILE A 221 -0.08 -16.89 7.17
CA ILE A 221 0.62 -15.60 7.10
C ILE A 221 -0.39 -14.46 7.12
N LEU A 222 -0.22 -13.56 8.09
CA LEU A 222 -1.06 -12.38 8.27
C LEU A 222 -0.49 -11.21 7.48
N LEU A 223 -1.38 -10.55 6.72
CA LEU A 223 -1.02 -9.35 6.00
C LEU A 223 -0.97 -8.17 6.98
N HIS A 224 0.10 -7.38 6.93
CA HIS A 224 0.27 -6.20 7.80
C HIS A 224 -0.81 -5.14 7.58
N TYR A 225 -1.46 -5.15 6.41
CA TYR A 225 -2.57 -4.27 6.03
C TYR A 225 -3.96 -4.93 6.14
N GLY A 226 -4.05 -6.15 6.68
CA GLY A 226 -5.33 -6.81 6.89
C GLY A 226 -6.21 -6.08 7.92
N THR A 227 -7.54 -6.16 7.74
CA THR A 227 -8.52 -5.59 8.68
C THR A 227 -8.39 -6.20 10.08
N PHE A 228 -8.19 -7.51 10.17
CA PHE A 228 -7.90 -8.19 11.44
C PHE A 228 -6.65 -7.63 12.12
N LYS A 229 -5.54 -7.46 11.38
CA LYS A 229 -4.30 -6.91 11.93
C LYS A 229 -4.48 -5.46 12.41
N ALA A 230 -5.26 -4.66 11.68
CA ALA A 230 -5.59 -3.30 12.11
C ALA A 230 -6.38 -3.29 13.43
N GLY A 231 -7.42 -4.14 13.56
CA GLY A 231 -8.17 -4.28 14.82
C GLY A 231 -7.30 -4.79 15.97
N TRP A 232 -6.44 -5.78 15.71
CA TRP A 232 -5.46 -6.27 16.67
C TRP A 232 -4.48 -5.18 17.12
N ASP A 233 -4.02 -4.33 16.20
CA ASP A 233 -3.13 -3.23 16.53
C ASP A 233 -3.75 -2.20 17.48
N TRP A 234 -5.05 -1.94 17.35
CA TRP A 234 -5.81 -1.12 18.28
C TRP A 234 -5.98 -1.78 19.65
N LEU A 235 -6.22 -3.10 19.68
CA LEU A 235 -6.30 -3.85 20.94
C LEU A 235 -4.97 -3.81 21.70
N ILE A 236 -3.84 -4.01 21.00
CA ILE A 236 -2.51 -3.90 21.59
C ILE A 236 -2.22 -2.47 22.04
N LEU A 237 -2.62 -1.46 21.26
CA LEU A 237 -2.49 -0.06 21.66
C LEU A 237 -3.22 0.22 22.98
N LEU A 238 -4.47 -0.25 23.12
CA LEU A 238 -5.24 -0.12 24.36
C LEU A 238 -4.55 -0.84 25.54
N ALA A 239 -4.04 -2.05 25.31
CA ALA A 239 -3.28 -2.80 26.32
C ALA A 239 -1.99 -2.08 26.72
N THR A 240 -1.27 -1.44 25.79
CA THR A 240 -0.08 -0.63 26.12
C THR A 240 -0.43 0.60 26.95
N PHE A 241 -1.56 1.26 26.66
CA PHE A 241 -2.03 2.41 27.43
C PHE A 241 -2.42 2.01 28.86
N TYR A 242 -3.10 0.87 29.03
CA TYR A 242 -3.39 0.30 30.35
C TYR A 242 -2.12 0.11 31.17
N VAL A 243 -1.10 -0.56 30.61
CA VAL A 243 0.19 -0.80 31.29
C VAL A 243 0.89 0.51 31.66
N ALA A 244 0.85 1.51 30.76
CA ALA A 244 1.47 2.81 31.00
C ALA A 244 0.85 3.57 32.18
N ILE A 245 -0.40 3.29 32.53
CA ILE A 245 -1.08 3.86 33.70
C ILE A 245 -0.89 2.97 34.93
N THR A 246 -1.16 1.67 34.82
CA THR A 246 -1.20 0.81 36.01
C THR A 246 0.17 0.49 36.58
N VAL A 247 1.23 0.38 35.77
CA VAL A 247 2.56 0.03 36.26
C VAL A 247 3.16 1.12 37.16
N PRO A 248 3.25 2.41 36.74
CA PRO A 248 3.76 3.47 37.62
C PRO A 248 2.89 3.66 38.87
N TYR A 249 1.57 3.58 38.73
CA TYR A 249 0.65 3.63 39.85
C TYR A 249 0.92 2.51 40.88
N ASN A 250 1.00 1.26 40.42
CA ASN A 250 1.23 0.12 41.30
C ASN A 250 2.60 0.22 42.00
N VAL A 251 3.65 0.62 41.27
CA VAL A 251 5.00 0.78 41.83
C VAL A 251 5.04 1.86 42.91
N CYS A 252 4.35 2.99 42.72
CA CYS A 252 4.43 4.13 43.63
C CYS A 252 3.42 4.06 44.79
N PHE A 253 2.22 3.50 44.58
CA PHE A 253 1.11 3.55 45.55
C PHE A 253 0.80 2.20 46.21
N THR A 254 0.94 1.06 45.53
CA THR A 254 0.47 -0.26 46.07
C THR A 254 1.56 -1.08 46.76
N VAL A 255 2.83 -0.91 46.36
CA VAL A 255 3.97 -1.62 46.98
C VAL A 255 4.18 -1.18 48.44
N VAL A 256 3.68 0.01 48.79
CA VAL A 256 3.96 0.67 50.06
C VAL A 256 2.90 0.36 51.13
N GLU A 257 1.64 0.06 50.76
CA GLU A 257 0.58 -0.36 51.71
C GLU A 257 0.90 -1.70 52.40
N GLY A 258 1.53 -2.64 51.70
CA GLY A 258 1.93 -3.94 52.27
C GLY A 258 3.04 -3.87 53.33
N ARG A 259 3.55 -2.67 53.63
CA ARG A 259 4.59 -2.42 54.63
C ARG A 259 4.07 -1.79 55.92
N ASP A 260 2.90 -1.15 55.88
CA ASP A 260 2.33 -0.40 57.01
C ASP A 260 1.35 -1.25 57.86
N GLU A 261 0.86 -2.39 57.36
CA GLU A 261 0.11 -3.38 58.17
C GLU A 261 1.05 -4.43 58.78
N GLY A 262 1.52 -4.16 60.00
CA GLY A 262 2.38 -5.08 60.75
C GLY A 262 1.66 -6.38 61.18
N GLY A 263 2.04 -7.51 60.59
CA GLY A 263 1.77 -8.83 61.17
C GLY A 263 1.72 -10.00 60.17
N GLY A 264 2.79 -10.78 60.08
CA GLY A 264 2.78 -12.18 59.61
C GLY A 264 2.59 -12.44 58.11
N SER A 265 3.62 -13.02 57.48
CA SER A 265 3.57 -13.63 56.13
C SER A 265 2.82 -12.82 55.06
N GLY A 266 3.55 -11.92 54.38
CA GLY A 266 3.02 -11.06 53.31
C GLY A 266 2.01 -11.75 52.41
N ALA A 267 0.73 -11.51 52.67
CA ALA A 267 -0.38 -11.93 51.84
C ALA A 267 -0.27 -11.10 50.56
N ARG A 268 0.47 -11.66 49.60
CA ARG A 268 0.62 -11.18 48.24
C ARG A 268 -0.77 -11.07 47.64
N ASN A 269 -1.27 -9.86 47.41
CA ASN A 269 -2.44 -9.69 46.57
C ASN A 269 -2.13 -10.33 45.21
N PRO A 270 -2.93 -11.31 44.75
CA PRO A 270 -2.71 -11.92 43.45
C PRO A 270 -2.78 -10.84 42.36
N PRO A 271 -1.98 -10.97 41.27
CA PRO A 271 -2.08 -10.05 40.15
C PRO A 271 -3.55 -9.97 39.67
N SER A 272 -4.01 -8.75 39.38
CA SER A 272 -5.37 -8.54 38.89
C SER A 272 -5.60 -9.40 37.66
N TYR A 273 -6.82 -9.94 37.49
CA TYR A 273 -7.20 -10.68 36.29
C TYR A 273 -6.92 -9.89 35.01
N SER A 274 -7.03 -8.55 35.06
CA SER A 274 -6.70 -7.64 33.96
C SER A 274 -5.21 -7.65 33.60
N ASP A 275 -4.31 -7.73 34.58
CA ASP A 275 -2.86 -7.77 34.34
C ASP A 275 -2.47 -9.07 33.63
N ILE A 276 -3.03 -10.21 34.08
CA ILE A 276 -2.80 -11.52 33.46
C ILE A 276 -3.32 -11.54 32.01
N LEU A 277 -4.52 -11.02 31.77
CA LEU A 277 -5.10 -10.94 30.42
C LEU A 277 -4.19 -10.14 29.47
N VAL A 278 -3.70 -8.99 29.94
CA VAL A 278 -2.81 -8.12 29.16
C VAL A 278 -1.49 -8.81 28.85
N GLU A 279 -0.91 -9.57 29.79
CA GLU A 279 0.29 -10.38 29.54
C GLU A 279 0.06 -11.44 28.45
N ILE A 280 -1.06 -12.17 28.53
CA ILE A 280 -1.44 -13.16 27.50
C ILE A 280 -1.57 -12.50 26.13
N LEU A 281 -2.20 -11.32 26.04
CA LEU A 281 -2.33 -10.58 24.78
C LEU A 281 -0.96 -10.23 24.16
N PHE A 282 0.03 -9.82 24.98
CA PHE A 282 1.37 -9.51 24.48
C PHE A 282 2.15 -10.76 24.02
N ILE A 283 1.95 -11.90 24.68
CA ILE A 283 2.54 -13.18 24.24
C ILE A 283 1.95 -13.59 22.89
N ILE A 284 0.62 -13.47 22.73
CA ILE A 284 -0.05 -13.73 21.46
C ILE A 284 0.46 -12.76 20.38
N ASP A 285 0.66 -11.46 20.71
CA ASP A 285 1.18 -10.47 19.76
C ASP A 285 2.55 -10.87 19.20
N ILE A 286 3.46 -11.35 20.05
CA ILE A 286 4.77 -11.85 19.61
C ILE A 286 4.60 -13.02 18.64
N ALA A 287 3.71 -13.97 18.95
CA ALA A 287 3.43 -15.12 18.07
C ALA A 287 2.84 -14.68 16.72
N LEU A 288 1.96 -13.68 16.71
CA LEU A 288 1.38 -13.12 15.48
C LEU A 288 2.41 -12.33 14.66
N ASN A 289 3.33 -11.61 15.31
CA ASN A 289 4.37 -10.84 14.63
C ASN A 289 5.34 -11.75 13.85
N PHE A 290 5.65 -12.95 14.35
CA PHE A 290 6.42 -13.95 13.59
C PHE A 290 5.75 -14.42 12.29
N ARG A 291 4.44 -14.20 12.14
CA ARG A 291 3.65 -14.59 10.96
C ARG A 291 3.11 -13.38 10.19
N THR A 292 3.48 -12.17 10.58
CA THR A 292 3.03 -10.95 9.91
C THR A 292 4.02 -10.54 8.83
N THR A 293 3.53 -10.31 7.60
CA THR A 293 4.35 -9.79 6.49
C THR A 293 4.99 -8.43 6.83
N TYR A 294 6.15 -8.13 6.22
CA TYR A 294 6.76 -6.81 6.30
C TYR A 294 7.08 -6.29 4.89
N VAL A 295 7.36 -4.99 4.79
CA VAL A 295 7.77 -4.32 3.56
C VAL A 295 9.30 -4.21 3.57
N SER A 296 9.95 -4.78 2.56
CA SER A 296 11.41 -4.68 2.39
C SER A 296 11.83 -3.23 2.04
N THR A 297 13.11 -2.92 2.14
CA THR A 297 13.69 -1.62 1.70
C THR A 297 13.44 -1.35 0.21
N THR A 298 13.30 -2.39 -0.59
CA THR A 298 12.92 -2.32 -2.01
C THR A 298 11.42 -2.04 -2.21
N GLY A 299 10.63 -1.98 -1.13
CA GLY A 299 9.19 -1.73 -1.13
C GLY A 299 8.33 -2.90 -1.59
N GLN A 300 8.91 -4.10 -1.74
CA GLN A 300 8.17 -5.33 -1.98
C GLN A 300 7.71 -5.97 -0.67
N VAL A 301 6.53 -6.61 -0.69
CA VAL A 301 6.00 -7.32 0.47
C VAL A 301 6.56 -8.73 0.51
N VAL A 302 7.23 -9.06 1.62
CA VAL A 302 7.86 -10.38 1.81
C VAL A 302 6.86 -11.31 2.49
N TYR A 303 6.58 -12.43 1.83
CA TYR A 303 5.67 -13.49 2.31
C TYR A 303 6.40 -14.72 2.85
N GLU A 304 7.74 -14.77 2.79
CA GLU A 304 8.47 -15.96 3.23
C GLU A 304 8.64 -15.99 4.76
N ALA A 305 8.12 -17.04 5.43
CA ALA A 305 8.14 -17.14 6.88
C ALA A 305 9.56 -17.13 7.49
N ARG A 306 10.56 -17.70 6.80
CA ARG A 306 11.96 -17.69 7.26
C ARG A 306 12.56 -16.28 7.23
N SER A 307 12.28 -15.53 6.18
CA SER A 307 12.71 -14.13 6.06
C SER A 307 12.02 -13.25 7.09
N ILE A 308 10.71 -13.44 7.31
CA ILE A 308 9.95 -12.74 8.35
C ILE A 308 10.55 -13.02 9.73
N PHE A 309 10.83 -14.28 10.05
CA PHE A 309 11.45 -14.67 11.31
C PHE A 309 12.81 -14.01 11.51
N GLY A 310 13.70 -14.11 10.52
CA GLY A 310 15.05 -13.52 10.60
C GLY A 310 15.00 -12.01 10.83
N HIS A 311 14.18 -11.31 10.06
CA HIS A 311 14.01 -9.87 10.17
C HIS A 311 13.45 -9.46 11.55
N TYR A 312 12.43 -10.16 12.06
CA TYR A 312 11.84 -9.85 13.37
C TYR A 312 12.78 -10.18 14.53
N ALA A 313 13.53 -11.29 14.44
CA ALA A 313 14.49 -11.72 15.45
C ALA A 313 15.64 -10.71 15.64
N THR A 314 16.11 -10.08 14.56
CA THR A 314 17.19 -9.08 14.62
C THR A 314 16.72 -7.68 15.00
N SER A 315 15.44 -7.35 14.76
CA SER A 315 14.92 -5.99 14.93
C SER A 315 14.27 -5.75 16.29
N TRP A 316 13.19 -6.49 16.59
CA TRP A 316 12.28 -6.12 17.68
C TRP A 316 12.04 -7.22 18.72
N LEU A 317 12.34 -8.49 18.38
CA LEU A 317 12.09 -9.63 19.26
C LEU A 317 12.71 -9.46 20.65
N PHE A 318 13.94 -8.93 20.73
CA PHE A 318 14.64 -8.73 22.01
C PHE A 318 13.87 -7.78 22.95
N VAL A 319 13.44 -6.63 22.41
CA VAL A 319 12.65 -5.64 23.16
C VAL A 319 11.30 -6.22 23.56
N ASP A 320 10.65 -6.92 22.64
CA ASP A 320 9.31 -7.49 22.87
C ASP A 320 9.32 -8.64 23.88
N LEU A 321 10.36 -9.46 23.88
CA LEU A 321 10.52 -10.55 24.85
C LEU A 321 10.74 -10.02 26.26
N ILE A 322 11.65 -9.04 26.43
CA ILE A 322 11.92 -8.40 27.72
C ILE A 322 10.65 -7.73 28.27
N ALA A 323 9.91 -7.05 27.39
CA ALA A 323 8.66 -6.38 27.74
C ALA A 323 7.53 -7.35 28.11
N ALA A 324 7.58 -8.61 27.67
CA ALA A 324 6.55 -9.63 27.92
C ALA A 324 6.80 -10.52 29.15
N LEU A 325 7.91 -10.33 29.87
CA LEU A 325 8.26 -11.18 31.02
C LEU A 325 7.24 -11.04 32.18
N PRO A 326 6.62 -12.15 32.64
CA PRO A 326 5.67 -12.15 33.74
C PRO A 326 6.41 -12.24 35.08
N PHE A 327 7.07 -11.14 35.49
CA PHE A 327 7.84 -11.10 36.76
C PHE A 327 6.99 -11.38 38.01
N ASP A 328 5.67 -11.15 37.93
CA ASP A 328 4.74 -11.48 39.01
C ASP A 328 4.65 -13.00 39.29
N LEU A 329 4.87 -13.84 38.28
CA LEU A 329 4.87 -15.30 38.43
C LEU A 329 6.13 -15.80 39.18
N LEU A 330 7.27 -15.13 39.00
CA LEU A 330 8.51 -15.43 39.74
C LEU A 330 8.35 -15.16 41.25
N TYR A 331 7.46 -14.23 41.62
CA TYR A 331 7.12 -13.92 43.01
C TYR A 331 6.38 -15.09 43.70
N ALA A 332 5.63 -15.91 42.95
CA ALA A 332 4.95 -17.09 43.49
C ALA A 332 5.95 -18.19 43.93
N PHE A 333 7.16 -18.22 43.36
CA PHE A 333 8.19 -19.22 43.64
C PHE A 333 9.08 -18.91 44.86
N ASN A 334 8.66 -17.97 45.72
CA ASN A 334 9.22 -17.73 47.05
C ASN A 334 10.73 -17.41 47.13
N ILE A 335 11.29 -16.82 46.08
CA ILE A 335 12.66 -16.29 46.10
C ILE A 335 12.60 -14.93 46.81
N SER A 336 13.27 -14.80 47.96
CA SER A 336 13.30 -13.56 48.76
C SER A 336 14.20 -12.53 48.09
N VAL A 337 13.67 -11.80 47.10
CA VAL A 337 14.42 -10.75 46.42
C VAL A 337 13.96 -9.38 46.94
N TYR A 338 14.92 -8.64 47.48
CA TYR A 338 14.76 -7.26 47.96
C TYR A 338 14.24 -6.31 46.86
N PHE A 339 13.75 -5.12 47.30
CA PHE A 339 13.27 -3.91 46.59
C PHE A 339 13.50 -3.79 45.05
N GLY A 340 14.62 -4.27 44.51
CA GLY A 340 14.92 -4.29 43.07
C GLY A 340 13.91 -5.03 42.19
N VAL A 341 13.23 -6.08 42.68
CA VAL A 341 12.27 -6.83 41.83
C VAL A 341 10.99 -6.07 41.53
N HIS A 342 10.57 -5.15 42.41
CA HIS A 342 9.43 -4.28 42.11
C HIS A 342 9.77 -3.22 41.06
N LEU A 343 11.03 -2.76 41.03
CA LEU A 343 11.51 -1.85 39.98
C LEU A 343 11.61 -2.55 38.62
N LEU A 344 11.82 -3.88 38.59
CA LEU A 344 11.77 -4.66 37.34
C LEU A 344 10.39 -4.62 36.66
N LYS A 345 9.29 -4.30 37.38
CA LYS A 345 7.99 -4.08 36.75
C LYS A 345 8.00 -2.90 35.77
N THR A 346 8.87 -1.90 35.98
CA THR A 346 8.99 -0.74 35.08
C THR A 346 9.51 -1.10 33.70
N VAL A 347 10.16 -2.26 33.55
CA VAL A 347 10.56 -2.83 32.25
C VAL A 347 9.34 -3.03 31.33
N ARG A 348 8.13 -3.21 31.89
CA ARG A 348 6.87 -3.26 31.12
C ARG A 348 6.58 -1.96 30.36
N LEU A 349 7.16 -0.81 30.74
CA LEU A 349 7.01 0.44 30.01
C LEU A 349 7.72 0.43 28.65
N LEU A 350 8.69 -0.47 28.42
CA LEU A 350 9.31 -0.67 27.11
C LEU A 350 8.28 -1.01 26.02
N ARG A 351 7.09 -1.50 26.40
CA ARG A 351 5.96 -1.75 25.49
C ARG A 351 5.52 -0.49 24.73
N LEU A 352 5.78 0.70 25.27
CA LEU A 352 5.50 1.97 24.58
C LEU A 352 6.35 2.19 23.33
N LEU A 353 7.51 1.53 23.21
CA LEU A 353 8.30 1.56 21.98
C LEU A 353 7.54 0.98 20.79
N ARG A 354 6.53 0.14 21.01
CA ARG A 354 5.62 -0.36 19.96
C ARG A 354 4.77 0.75 19.34
N LEU A 355 4.55 1.87 20.04
CA LEU A 355 3.89 3.04 19.46
C LEU A 355 4.70 3.65 18.32
N LEU A 356 6.04 3.60 18.41
CA LEU A 356 6.94 4.12 17.36
C LEU A 356 6.75 3.35 16.06
N GLN A 357 6.60 2.02 16.13
CA GLN A 357 6.34 1.16 14.95
C GLN A 357 5.00 1.48 14.27
N LYS A 358 4.05 2.10 14.98
CA LYS A 358 2.70 2.39 14.50
C LYS A 358 2.50 3.87 14.17
N LEU A 359 3.43 4.75 14.57
CA LEU A 359 3.33 6.20 14.41
C LEU A 359 3.14 6.61 12.95
N GLU A 360 3.89 5.99 12.02
CA GLU A 360 3.77 6.29 10.58
C GLU A 360 2.35 6.03 10.07
N ARG A 361 1.71 4.94 10.50
CA ARG A 361 0.32 4.61 10.10
C ARG A 361 -0.70 5.60 10.68
N TYR A 362 -0.49 6.05 11.91
CA TYR A 362 -1.40 6.97 12.59
C TYR A 362 -1.20 8.42 12.14
N SER A 363 -0.02 8.77 11.62
CA SER A 363 0.32 10.11 11.13
C SER A 363 -0.50 10.57 9.92
N GLU A 364 -1.13 9.64 9.18
CA GLU A 364 -1.98 9.95 8.03
C GLU A 364 -3.22 10.78 8.43
N TYR A 365 -3.73 10.57 9.65
CA TYR A 365 -4.96 11.19 10.13
C TYR A 365 -4.64 12.23 11.21
N SER A 366 -4.72 13.51 10.84
CA SER A 366 -4.44 14.64 11.73
C SER A 366 -5.23 14.62 13.05
N ALA A 367 -6.47 14.16 13.05
CA ALA A 367 -7.26 14.01 14.28
C ALA A 367 -6.72 12.92 15.23
N VAL A 368 -6.21 11.82 14.67
CA VAL A 368 -5.59 10.73 15.44
C VAL A 368 -4.27 11.17 16.05
N VAL A 369 -3.48 11.97 15.31
CA VAL A 369 -2.25 12.58 15.85
C VAL A 369 -2.56 13.47 17.05
N LEU A 370 -3.60 14.30 16.96
CA LEU A 370 -4.00 15.17 18.07
C LEU A 370 -4.47 14.38 19.29
N THR A 371 -5.30 13.34 19.11
CA THR A 371 -5.77 12.52 20.23
C THR A 371 -4.64 11.72 20.87
N LEU A 372 -3.70 11.20 20.07
CA LEU A 372 -2.48 10.57 20.58
C LEU A 372 -1.61 11.55 21.36
N LEU A 373 -1.47 12.78 20.88
CA LEU A 373 -0.70 13.80 21.58
C LEU A 373 -1.34 14.19 22.93
N MET A 374 -2.67 14.37 22.96
CA MET A 374 -3.41 14.63 24.20
C MET A 374 -3.33 13.46 25.19
N SER A 375 -3.37 12.22 24.71
CA SER A 375 -3.21 11.05 25.57
C SER A 375 -1.78 10.93 26.12
N THR A 376 -0.75 11.25 25.32
CA THR A 376 0.64 11.31 25.82
C THR A 376 0.84 12.41 26.86
N PHE A 377 0.20 13.57 26.70
CA PHE A 377 0.22 14.63 27.71
C PHE A 377 -0.39 14.17 29.04
N ALA A 378 -1.55 13.49 28.98
CA ALA A 378 -2.20 12.92 30.17
C ALA A 378 -1.34 11.83 30.84
N LEU A 379 -0.68 10.97 30.06
CA LEU A 379 0.25 9.95 30.58
C LEU A 379 1.47 10.58 31.25
N LEU A 380 2.06 11.62 30.65
CA LEU A 380 3.17 12.34 31.27
C LEU A 380 2.74 12.97 32.60
N ALA A 381 1.56 13.61 32.65
CA ALA A 381 1.03 14.14 33.90
C ALA A 381 0.86 13.07 34.97
N HIS A 382 0.34 11.89 34.58
CA HIS A 382 0.23 10.75 35.47
C HIS A 382 1.60 10.26 35.98
N TRP A 383 2.60 10.15 35.11
CA TRP A 383 3.95 9.72 35.51
C TRP A 383 4.63 10.72 36.43
N MET A 384 4.55 12.00 36.12
CA MET A 384 5.11 13.05 36.99
C MET A 384 4.39 13.06 38.34
N ALA A 385 3.08 12.79 38.39
CA ALA A 385 2.34 12.63 39.63
C ALA A 385 2.79 11.41 40.46
N CYS A 386 3.03 10.27 39.81
CA CYS A 386 3.56 9.08 40.48
C CYS A 386 4.96 9.33 41.08
N VAL A 387 5.84 9.98 40.32
CA VAL A 387 7.19 10.33 40.81
C VAL A 387 7.11 11.37 41.93
N TRP A 388 6.24 12.37 41.82
CA TRP A 388 6.00 13.39 42.86
C TRP A 388 5.58 12.76 44.19
N TYR A 389 4.66 11.78 44.14
CA TYR A 389 4.27 11.00 45.31
C TYR A 389 5.41 10.18 45.88
N PHE A 390 6.17 9.50 45.02
CA PHE A 390 7.31 8.70 45.44
C PHE A 390 8.39 9.53 46.15
N ILE A 391 8.68 10.75 45.66
CA ILE A 391 9.61 11.69 46.31
C ILE A 391 9.09 12.05 47.71
N GLY A 392 7.84 12.49 47.82
CA GLY A 392 7.24 12.88 49.11
C GLY A 392 7.26 11.74 50.15
N ARG A 393 6.98 10.50 49.73
CA ARG A 393 7.07 9.32 50.60
C ARG A 393 8.51 9.00 51.02
N LYS A 394 9.47 9.02 50.11
CA LYS A 394 10.88 8.78 50.45
C LYS A 394 11.44 9.82 51.40
N GLU A 395 11.02 11.07 51.29
CA GLU A 395 11.43 12.14 52.21
C GLU A 395 10.87 11.92 53.62
N ILE A 396 9.65 11.40 53.76
CA ILE A 396 9.09 10.99 55.06
C ILE A 396 9.89 9.83 55.66
N GLU A 397 10.27 8.83 54.85
CA GLU A 397 11.00 7.65 55.33
C GLU A 397 12.49 7.95 55.69
N SER A 398 13.11 8.92 55.02
CA SER A 398 14.55 9.19 55.15
C SER A 398 14.90 10.26 56.17
N ASN A 399 14.00 11.21 56.46
CA ASN A 399 14.29 12.23 57.45
C ASN A 399 14.28 11.64 58.88
N SER A 400 15.22 12.07 59.71
CA SER A 400 15.19 11.84 61.17
C SER A 400 14.24 12.84 61.85
N LEU A 401 13.62 12.46 62.98
CA LEU A 401 12.59 13.14 63.80
C LEU A 401 12.59 14.70 63.94
N SER A 402 13.59 15.44 63.44
CA SER A 402 13.74 16.90 63.57
C SER A 402 13.45 17.71 62.29
N SER A 403 13.29 17.09 61.11
CA SER A 403 13.06 17.79 59.81
C SER A 403 11.81 17.32 59.04
N TRP A 404 10.83 16.73 59.74
CA TRP A 404 9.67 16.07 59.14
C TRP A 404 8.60 17.02 58.57
N ASP A 405 8.66 18.31 58.91
CA ASP A 405 7.51 19.21 58.76
C ASP A 405 7.45 19.96 57.42
N ASN A 406 8.46 19.78 56.55
CA ASN A 406 8.67 20.66 55.40
C ASN A 406 8.19 20.06 54.06
N GLY A 407 8.00 18.75 53.96
CA GLY A 407 7.63 18.08 52.70
C GLY A 407 6.20 18.35 52.26
N TRP A 408 5.94 18.29 50.96
CA TRP A 408 4.62 18.60 50.38
C TRP A 408 3.49 17.69 50.90
N LEU A 409 3.81 16.42 51.16
CA LEU A 409 2.84 15.42 51.63
C LEU A 409 2.45 15.66 53.10
N HIS A 410 3.36 16.20 53.90
CA HIS A 410 3.08 16.62 55.27
C HIS A 410 2.20 17.87 55.30
N GLU A 411 2.51 18.86 54.46
CA GLU A 411 1.67 20.06 54.29
C GLU A 411 0.26 19.70 53.79
N LEU A 412 0.12 18.72 52.90
CA LEU A 412 -1.19 18.19 52.50
C LEU A 412 -1.94 17.57 53.68
N ALA A 413 -1.28 16.72 54.46
CA ALA A 413 -1.86 16.07 55.64
C ALA A 413 -2.41 17.10 56.64
N LYS A 414 -1.65 18.18 56.85
CA LYS A 414 -2.05 19.31 57.71
C LYS A 414 -3.27 20.05 57.17
N ARG A 415 -3.35 20.29 55.87
CA ARG A 415 -4.50 20.97 55.23
C ARG A 415 -5.77 20.13 55.24
N LEU A 416 -5.63 18.81 55.21
CA LEU A 416 -6.75 17.87 55.24
C LEU A 416 -7.13 17.42 56.65
N ASP A 417 -6.52 18.00 57.69
CA ASP A 417 -6.74 17.64 59.09
C ASP A 417 -6.54 16.13 59.37
N THR A 418 -5.59 15.52 58.66
CA THR A 418 -5.20 14.11 58.79
C THR A 418 -3.69 13.98 59.00
N PRO A 419 -3.13 14.58 60.07
CA PRO A 419 -1.69 14.63 60.29
C PRO A 419 -1.10 13.23 60.51
N TYR A 420 0.19 13.11 60.21
CA TYR A 420 0.98 11.93 60.55
C TYR A 420 1.31 11.94 62.05
N PHE A 421 1.30 10.76 62.69
CA PHE A 421 1.65 10.58 64.11
C PHE A 421 2.60 9.39 64.29
N LEU A 422 3.52 9.45 65.26
CA LEU A 422 4.31 8.27 65.66
C LEU A 422 3.49 7.45 66.65
N SER A 423 3.23 6.19 66.31
CA SER A 423 2.76 5.19 67.29
C SER A 423 3.97 4.47 67.90
N PRO A 424 4.14 4.47 69.24
CA PRO A 424 5.10 3.59 69.89
C PRO A 424 4.67 2.13 69.68
N LEU A 425 5.58 1.26 69.25
CA LEU A 425 5.35 -0.19 69.21
C LEU A 425 5.25 -0.73 70.65
N THR A 426 4.09 -0.67 71.28
CA THR A 426 3.82 -1.44 72.51
C THR A 426 3.32 -2.83 72.12
N SER A 427 4.16 -3.84 72.35
CA SER A 427 3.77 -5.25 72.28
C SER A 427 2.59 -5.53 73.19
N SER A 428 1.60 -6.24 72.67
CA SER A 428 0.50 -6.89 73.39
C SER A 428 0.86 -7.34 74.81
N GLY A 429 0.21 -6.76 75.83
CA GLY A 429 0.42 -7.14 77.23
C GLY A 429 -0.25 -6.18 78.21
N GLN A 430 -1.59 -6.29 78.31
CA GLN A 430 -2.46 -5.92 79.44
C GLN A 430 -1.78 -5.45 80.74
N TRP A 431 -1.99 -4.20 81.19
CA TRP A 431 -2.00 -3.86 82.64
C TRP A 431 -2.91 -2.65 82.94
N ASN A 432 -3.62 -2.77 84.05
CA ASN A 432 -4.55 -1.80 84.64
C ASN A 432 -3.85 -0.55 85.19
N VAL A 433 -4.65 0.52 85.27
CA VAL A 433 -4.37 1.79 85.96
C VAL A 433 -3.87 1.57 87.40
N SER A 434 -2.76 2.22 87.76
CA SER A 434 -2.56 2.88 89.06
C SER A 434 -1.33 3.80 89.05
N GLU A 435 -1.33 4.67 90.05
CA GLU A 435 -0.75 5.99 90.18
C GLU A 435 0.79 6.04 90.42
N ALA A 436 1.35 7.23 90.18
CA ALA A 436 2.60 7.79 90.72
C ALA A 436 3.95 7.17 90.28
N GLY A 437 4.77 7.98 89.61
CA GLY A 437 6.20 7.70 89.46
C GLY A 437 6.88 8.47 88.34
N ARG A 438 7.37 9.68 88.67
CA ARG A 438 8.32 10.44 87.86
C ARG A 438 9.60 9.61 87.72
N SER A 439 9.82 8.96 86.58
CA SER A 439 11.08 8.26 86.30
C SER A 439 11.65 8.66 84.95
N GLN A 440 12.86 9.19 85.04
CA GLN A 440 13.74 9.65 83.99
C GLN A 440 14.23 8.42 83.20
N VAL A 441 13.88 8.31 81.91
CA VAL A 441 14.45 7.28 81.03
C VAL A 441 15.48 7.95 80.13
N ASN A 442 16.75 7.70 80.46
CA ASN A 442 17.90 8.01 79.63
C ASN A 442 17.86 7.22 78.32
N GLY A 443 18.35 7.86 77.26
CA GLY A 443 18.34 7.33 75.91
C GLY A 443 19.17 6.06 75.72
N SER A 444 18.56 5.09 75.05
CA SER A 444 19.21 4.17 74.10
C SER A 444 18.14 3.36 73.37
N GLY A 445 17.96 3.62 72.06
CA GLY A 445 17.38 2.69 71.10
C GLY A 445 15.85 2.50 71.10
N VAL A 446 15.10 3.43 70.52
CA VAL A 446 13.75 3.14 69.96
C VAL A 446 13.87 3.10 68.45
N SER A 447 14.42 1.99 67.93
CA SER A 447 14.49 1.70 66.49
C SER A 447 13.22 0.98 66.02
N GLY A 448 12.06 1.58 66.26
CA GLY A 448 10.77 1.00 65.90
C GLY A 448 9.62 1.87 66.37
N ALA A 449 9.40 3.01 65.73
CA ALA A 449 8.12 3.71 65.78
C ALA A 449 7.47 3.58 64.40
N ALA A 450 6.22 3.11 64.37
CA ALA A 450 5.45 3.05 63.13
C ALA A 450 4.80 4.41 62.88
N LEU A 451 4.99 4.95 61.69
CA LEU A 451 4.33 6.17 61.22
C LEU A 451 2.85 5.81 60.94
N GLY A 452 1.94 6.31 61.77
CA GLY A 452 0.49 6.17 61.60
C GLY A 452 -0.14 7.46 61.06
N GLY A 453 -1.33 7.35 60.49
CA GLY A 453 -2.10 8.50 59.98
C GLY A 453 -1.67 8.95 58.57
N GLY A 454 -2.02 10.19 58.22
CA GLY A 454 -1.80 10.76 56.89
C GLY A 454 -3.03 10.75 55.97
N PRO A 455 -2.94 11.47 54.83
CA PRO A 455 -4.01 11.55 53.85
C PRO A 455 -4.23 10.22 53.13
N SER A 456 -5.48 9.93 52.78
CA SER A 456 -5.83 8.73 51.99
C SER A 456 -5.04 8.64 50.68
N VAL A 457 -4.80 7.42 50.20
CA VAL A 457 -4.11 7.16 48.91
C VAL A 457 -4.81 7.86 47.75
N ARG A 458 -6.15 7.85 47.74
CA ARG A 458 -6.95 8.56 46.75
C ARG A 458 -6.68 10.06 46.76
N SER A 459 -6.67 10.68 47.95
CA SER A 459 -6.41 12.12 48.07
C SER A 459 -4.97 12.46 47.67
N SER A 460 -4.00 11.65 48.09
CA SER A 460 -2.59 11.81 47.74
C SER A 460 -2.36 11.70 46.22
N TYR A 461 -2.99 10.74 45.55
CA TYR A 461 -2.92 10.58 44.09
C TYR A 461 -3.55 11.76 43.36
N VAL A 462 -4.77 12.16 43.73
CA VAL A 462 -5.47 13.28 43.09
C VAL A 462 -4.69 14.58 43.25
N THR A 463 -4.15 14.84 44.45
CA THR A 463 -3.35 16.04 44.73
C THR A 463 -2.03 16.02 43.95
N SER A 464 -1.38 14.87 43.83
CA SER A 464 -0.15 14.72 43.02
C SER A 464 -0.43 14.97 41.54
N LEU A 465 -1.56 14.46 41.03
CA LEU A 465 -1.99 14.67 39.65
C LEU A 465 -2.35 16.13 39.39
N TYR A 466 -3.01 16.78 40.35
CA TYR A 466 -3.30 18.21 40.30
C TYR A 466 -2.01 19.06 40.23
N PHE A 467 -1.00 18.73 41.04
CA PHE A 467 0.31 19.38 40.97
C PHE A 467 0.98 19.18 39.61
N ALA A 468 1.03 17.95 39.11
CA ALA A 468 1.63 17.63 37.82
C ALA A 468 0.91 18.34 36.65
N LEU A 469 -0.42 18.31 36.64
CA LEU A 469 -1.23 19.00 35.62
C LEU A 469 -1.06 20.51 35.69
N SER A 470 -1.12 21.12 36.88
CA SER A 470 -0.94 22.57 37.01
C SER A 470 0.46 23.05 36.63
N SER A 471 1.49 22.22 36.84
CA SER A 471 2.86 22.49 36.40
C SER A 471 3.04 22.31 34.89
N LEU A 472 2.55 21.20 34.32
CA LEU A 472 2.67 20.90 32.89
C LEU A 472 1.82 21.84 32.01
N THR A 473 0.70 22.34 32.53
CA THR A 473 -0.14 23.35 31.86
C THR A 473 0.32 24.78 32.09
N SER A 474 1.43 25.00 32.82
CA SER A 474 1.97 26.32 33.18
C SER A 474 1.03 27.22 33.99
N VAL A 475 0.00 26.66 34.63
CA VAL A 475 -0.97 27.42 35.45
C VAL A 475 -0.39 27.75 36.83
N GLY A 476 0.21 26.76 37.51
CA GLY A 476 0.94 26.98 38.76
C GLY A 476 0.15 27.64 39.90
N PHE A 477 -1.01 27.08 40.28
CA PHE A 477 -1.89 27.66 41.32
C PHE A 477 -1.25 27.89 42.70
N GLY A 478 -0.13 27.23 43.02
CA GLY A 478 0.62 27.41 44.28
C GLY A 478 0.04 26.69 45.50
N ASN A 479 -1.14 26.08 45.39
CA ASN A 479 -1.76 25.31 46.48
C ASN A 479 -0.91 24.08 46.87
N VAL A 480 -0.23 23.45 45.93
CA VAL A 480 0.76 22.41 46.20
C VAL A 480 2.06 22.92 45.60
N SER A 481 3.12 23.00 46.40
CA SER A 481 4.39 23.57 45.98
C SER A 481 5.56 22.78 46.56
N ALA A 482 6.70 22.90 45.89
CA ALA A 482 7.95 22.29 46.30
C ALA A 482 8.65 23.12 47.37
N ASN A 483 8.90 22.50 48.51
CA ASN A 483 9.55 23.09 49.66
C ASN A 483 10.98 22.59 49.82
N THR A 484 11.23 21.30 49.56
CA THR A 484 12.55 20.67 49.68
C THR A 484 13.36 20.81 48.38
N ASP A 485 14.68 20.64 48.45
CA ASP A 485 15.56 20.81 47.27
C ASP A 485 15.29 19.74 46.20
N SER A 486 15.00 18.50 46.60
CA SER A 486 14.58 17.40 45.72
C SER A 486 13.24 17.70 45.03
N GLU A 487 12.25 18.18 45.78
CA GLU A 487 10.97 18.63 45.23
C GLU A 487 11.15 19.79 44.23
N LYS A 488 12.02 20.76 44.53
CA LYS A 488 12.29 21.91 43.65
C LYS A 488 12.99 21.51 42.36
N ILE A 489 14.02 20.65 42.44
CA ILE A 489 14.72 20.12 41.25
C ILE A 489 13.72 19.38 40.36
N PHE A 490 12.89 18.52 40.94
CA PHE A 490 11.86 17.80 40.18
C PHE A 490 10.84 18.74 39.54
N SER A 491 10.42 19.79 40.26
CA SER A 491 9.51 20.82 39.75
C SER A 491 10.11 21.56 38.55
N ILE A 492 11.40 21.93 38.62
CA ILE A 492 12.13 22.56 37.50
C ILE A 492 12.13 21.64 36.27
N CYS A 493 12.46 20.36 36.45
CA CYS A 493 12.42 19.39 35.35
C CYS A 493 11.00 19.24 34.76
N THR A 494 9.97 19.20 35.63
CA THR A 494 8.57 19.10 35.21
C THR A 494 8.13 20.32 34.40
N MET A 495 8.51 21.53 34.82
CA MET A 495 8.20 22.77 34.10
C MET A 495 8.89 22.81 32.72
N LEU A 496 10.14 22.37 32.60
CA LEU A 496 10.85 22.31 31.31
C LEU A 496 10.21 21.31 30.34
N ILE A 497 9.84 20.12 30.83
CA ILE A 497 9.11 19.12 30.03
C ILE A 497 7.74 19.66 29.62
N GLY A 498 7.03 20.32 30.53
CA GLY A 498 5.74 20.97 30.27
C GLY A 498 5.82 22.02 29.18
N ALA A 499 6.82 22.91 29.24
CA ALA A 499 7.04 23.94 28.22
C ALA A 499 7.26 23.34 26.81
N LEU A 500 8.09 22.30 26.71
CA LEU A 500 8.32 21.60 25.44
C LEU A 500 7.04 20.91 24.92
N MET A 501 6.33 20.20 25.80
CA MET A 501 5.07 19.54 25.43
C MET A 501 4.00 20.53 24.97
N HIS A 502 3.87 21.66 25.65
CA HIS A 502 2.95 22.73 25.26
C HIS A 502 3.30 23.28 23.88
N ALA A 503 4.58 23.54 23.59
CA ALA A 503 5.02 23.98 22.27
C ALA A 503 4.66 22.97 21.15
N VAL A 504 4.85 21.67 21.40
CA VAL A 504 4.49 20.61 20.44
C VAL A 504 2.98 20.52 20.22
N VAL A 505 2.18 20.61 21.30
CA VAL A 505 0.71 20.60 21.22
C VAL A 505 0.19 21.78 20.40
N PHE A 506 0.59 23.00 20.75
CA PHE A 506 0.16 24.20 20.03
C PHE A 506 0.65 24.22 18.59
N GLY A 507 1.87 23.74 18.31
CA GLY A 507 2.39 23.61 16.95
C GLY A 507 1.54 22.69 16.09
N ASN A 508 1.17 21.51 16.61
CA ASN A 508 0.31 20.57 15.89
C ASN A 508 -1.12 21.11 15.71
N VAL A 509 -1.72 21.69 16.74
CA VAL A 509 -3.06 22.30 16.64
C VAL A 509 -3.07 23.39 15.56
N THR A 510 -2.05 24.24 15.53
CA THR A 510 -1.90 25.29 14.51
C THR A 510 -1.78 24.69 13.10
N ALA A 511 -0.96 23.66 12.92
CA ALA A 511 -0.82 22.98 11.63
C ALA A 511 -2.14 22.33 11.16
N ILE A 512 -2.92 21.75 12.07
CA ILE A 512 -4.24 21.18 11.76
C ILE A 512 -5.21 22.27 11.32
N ILE A 513 -5.28 23.39 12.06
CA ILE A 513 -6.13 24.53 11.72
C ILE A 513 -5.74 25.07 10.33
N GLN A 514 -4.45 25.26 10.06
CA GLN A 514 -3.95 25.69 8.75
C GLN A 514 -4.37 24.72 7.64
N ARG A 515 -4.24 23.40 7.86
CA ARG A 515 -4.65 22.38 6.89
C ARG A 515 -6.16 22.41 6.64
N MET A 516 -6.96 22.53 7.70
CA MET A 516 -8.44 22.59 7.62
C MET A 516 -8.91 23.82 6.85
N TYR A 517 -8.28 24.97 7.06
CA TYR A 517 -8.66 26.22 6.37
C TYR A 517 -7.95 26.43 5.03
N SER A 518 -7.02 25.55 4.62
CA SER A 518 -6.24 25.72 3.38
C SER A 518 -7.10 25.98 2.14
N ARG A 519 -8.19 25.23 1.94
CA ARG A 519 -9.09 25.39 0.78
C ARG A 519 -9.89 26.67 0.82
N ARG A 520 -10.41 27.04 1.99
CA ARG A 520 -11.14 28.30 2.17
C ARG A 520 -10.21 29.51 2.03
N SER A 521 -8.98 29.40 2.53
CA SER A 521 -7.94 30.41 2.36
C SER A 521 -7.59 30.60 0.88
N LEU A 522 -7.45 29.51 0.11
CA LEU A 522 -7.22 29.58 -1.34
C LEU A 522 -8.36 30.29 -2.08
N TYR A 523 -9.62 29.95 -1.79
CA TYR A 523 -10.79 30.65 -2.35
C TYR A 523 -10.73 32.15 -2.08
N HIS A 524 -10.51 32.54 -0.82
CA HIS A 524 -10.45 33.95 -0.44
C HIS A 524 -9.27 34.68 -1.10
N THR A 525 -8.11 34.03 -1.23
CA THR A 525 -6.94 34.59 -1.90
C THR A 525 -7.23 34.85 -3.38
N ARG A 526 -7.72 33.84 -4.11
CA ARG A 526 -8.08 33.99 -5.53
C ARG A 526 -9.20 35.01 -5.76
N THR A 527 -10.19 35.05 -4.87
CA THR A 527 -11.27 36.06 -4.93
C THR A 527 -10.71 37.47 -4.73
N LYS A 528 -9.74 37.64 -3.83
CA LYS A 528 -9.07 38.92 -3.60
C LYS A 528 -8.27 39.33 -4.83
N ASP A 529 -7.47 38.42 -5.40
CA ASP A 529 -6.70 38.68 -6.61
C ASP A 529 -7.60 39.13 -7.78
N LEU A 530 -8.76 38.49 -7.94
CA LEU A 530 -9.76 38.88 -8.94
C LEU A 530 -10.32 40.29 -8.70
N LYS A 531 -10.67 40.62 -7.45
CA LYS A 531 -11.15 41.97 -7.10
C LYS A 531 -10.08 43.04 -7.30
N ASP A 532 -8.84 42.74 -6.92
CA ASP A 532 -7.71 43.64 -7.12
C ASP A 532 -7.46 43.86 -8.62
N PHE A 533 -7.53 42.81 -9.44
CA PHE A 533 -7.47 42.91 -10.91
C PHE A 533 -8.56 43.82 -11.47
N ILE A 534 -9.82 43.61 -11.08
CA ILE A 534 -10.98 44.42 -11.51
C ILE A 534 -10.76 45.89 -11.16
N ARG A 535 -10.27 46.17 -9.94
CA ARG A 535 -10.01 47.52 -9.44
C ARG A 535 -8.87 48.20 -10.19
N VAL A 536 -7.75 47.51 -10.41
CA VAL A 536 -6.56 48.05 -11.09
C VAL A 536 -6.87 48.43 -12.54
N HIS A 537 -7.68 47.61 -13.22
CA HIS A 537 -8.05 47.86 -14.61
C HIS A 537 -9.30 48.74 -14.79
N GLY A 538 -9.94 49.18 -13.70
CA GLY A 538 -11.10 50.06 -13.76
C GLY A 538 -12.30 49.47 -14.52
N LEU A 539 -12.57 48.17 -14.34
CA LEU A 539 -13.61 47.49 -15.11
C LEU A 539 -15.02 47.97 -14.71
N PRO A 540 -15.98 48.04 -15.67
CA PRO A 540 -17.36 48.42 -15.35
C PRO A 540 -18.04 47.47 -14.36
N LYS A 541 -18.91 48.00 -13.48
CA LYS A 541 -19.64 47.22 -12.45
C LYS A 541 -20.41 46.02 -13.01
N ALA A 542 -20.98 46.16 -14.21
CA ALA A 542 -21.69 45.06 -14.87
C ALA A 542 -20.77 43.90 -15.25
N LEU A 543 -19.53 44.18 -15.64
CA LEU A 543 -18.53 43.16 -15.95
C LEU A 543 -17.93 42.56 -14.67
N GLU A 544 -17.69 43.38 -13.64
CA GLU A 544 -17.28 42.92 -12.31
C GLU A 544 -18.23 41.88 -11.75
N GLN A 545 -19.54 42.16 -11.75
CA GLN A 545 -20.55 41.23 -11.23
C GLN A 545 -20.50 39.89 -11.99
N ARG A 546 -20.42 39.93 -13.32
CA ARG A 546 -20.33 38.73 -14.17
C ARG A 546 -19.07 37.92 -13.90
N MET A 547 -17.91 38.57 -13.79
CA MET A 547 -16.64 37.88 -13.49
C MET A 547 -16.70 37.19 -12.12
N MET A 548 -17.30 37.84 -11.13
CA MET A 548 -17.45 37.29 -9.78
C MET A 548 -18.43 36.11 -9.73
N GLU A 549 -19.58 36.20 -10.39
CA GLU A 549 -20.57 35.12 -10.48
C GLU A 549 -20.00 33.90 -11.22
N CYS A 550 -19.29 34.13 -12.34
CA CYS A 550 -18.60 33.08 -13.08
C CYS A 550 -17.56 32.37 -12.21
N PHE A 551 -16.73 33.12 -11.48
CA PHE A 551 -15.73 32.55 -10.59
C PHE A 551 -16.35 31.74 -9.44
N GLN A 552 -17.38 32.28 -8.78
CA GLN A 552 -18.08 31.61 -7.69
C GLN A 552 -18.75 30.31 -8.14
N THR A 553 -19.42 30.35 -9.30
CA THR A 553 -20.10 29.17 -9.84
C THR A 553 -19.08 28.10 -10.22
N THR A 554 -18.03 28.47 -10.96
CA THR A 554 -16.93 27.55 -11.31
C THR A 554 -16.29 26.93 -10.07
N TRP A 555 -16.07 27.73 -9.02
CA TRP A 555 -15.53 27.24 -7.76
C TRP A 555 -16.49 26.28 -7.04
N SER A 556 -17.79 26.55 -7.07
CA SER A 556 -18.81 25.70 -6.44
C SER A 556 -18.93 24.32 -7.12
N VAL A 557 -18.75 24.26 -8.44
CA VAL A 557 -18.83 23.03 -9.22
C VAL A 557 -17.54 22.22 -9.08
N ASN A 558 -16.37 22.88 -9.22
CA ASN A 558 -15.08 22.18 -9.26
C ASN A 558 -14.36 22.12 -7.90
N ASN A 559 -14.93 22.71 -6.83
CA ASN A 559 -14.29 22.89 -5.52
C ASN A 559 -12.89 23.54 -5.58
N GLY A 560 -12.64 24.34 -6.62
CA GLY A 560 -11.34 24.97 -6.87
C GLY A 560 -10.25 24.00 -7.36
N ILE A 561 -10.62 22.86 -7.95
CA ILE A 561 -9.70 21.90 -8.54
C ILE A 561 -9.61 22.15 -10.05
N ASP A 562 -8.41 22.41 -10.54
CA ASP A 562 -8.15 22.40 -11.98
C ASP A 562 -7.95 20.95 -12.45
N VAL A 563 -8.95 20.42 -13.15
CA VAL A 563 -8.94 19.05 -13.68
C VAL A 563 -7.77 18.87 -14.67
N SER A 564 -7.44 19.89 -15.45
CA SER A 564 -6.37 19.78 -16.45
C SER A 564 -4.99 19.71 -15.80
N GLU A 565 -4.80 20.39 -14.68
CA GLU A 565 -3.56 20.32 -13.89
C GLU A 565 -3.46 18.98 -13.16
N LEU A 566 -4.54 18.55 -12.50
CA LEU A 566 -4.60 17.25 -11.80
C LEU A 566 -4.33 16.07 -12.72
N LEU A 567 -4.83 16.11 -13.95
CA LEU A 567 -4.67 15.03 -14.91
C LEU A 567 -3.25 14.89 -15.48
N LYS A 568 -2.37 15.90 -15.31
CA LYS A 568 -0.98 15.85 -15.82
C LYS A 568 -0.10 14.85 -15.06
N ASP A 569 -0.43 14.56 -13.80
CA ASP A 569 0.36 13.66 -12.95
C ASP A 569 0.13 12.16 -13.29
N PHE A 570 -0.90 11.86 -14.10
CA PHE A 570 -1.23 10.50 -14.49
C PHE A 570 -0.64 10.12 -15.86
N PRO A 571 -0.29 8.84 -16.08
CA PRO A 571 0.11 8.34 -17.39
C PRO A 571 -0.98 8.55 -18.46
N ASP A 572 -0.57 8.68 -19.71
CA ASP A 572 -1.46 8.99 -20.84
C ASP A 572 -2.67 8.05 -20.95
N GLU A 573 -2.47 6.76 -20.70
CA GLU A 573 -3.55 5.76 -20.76
C GLU A 573 -4.62 6.01 -19.69
N LEU A 574 -4.20 6.19 -18.43
CA LEU A 574 -5.12 6.43 -17.33
C LEU A 574 -5.80 7.80 -17.46
N ARG A 575 -5.06 8.80 -17.96
CA ARG A 575 -5.59 10.12 -18.26
C ARG A 575 -6.70 10.05 -19.30
N ALA A 576 -6.50 9.30 -20.39
CA ALA A 576 -7.50 9.12 -21.43
C ALA A 576 -8.74 8.37 -20.93
N ASP A 577 -8.55 7.34 -20.10
CA ASP A 577 -9.65 6.57 -19.51
C ASP A 577 -10.48 7.43 -18.52
N ILE A 578 -9.83 8.25 -17.69
CA ILE A 578 -10.53 9.22 -16.82
C ILE A 578 -11.28 10.25 -17.67
N ALA A 579 -10.64 10.81 -18.70
CA ALA A 579 -11.26 11.79 -19.59
C ALA A 579 -12.48 11.19 -20.33
N MET A 580 -12.42 9.93 -20.76
CA MET A 580 -13.56 9.23 -21.36
C MET A 580 -14.72 9.10 -20.37
N GLN A 581 -14.42 8.81 -19.10
CA GLN A 581 -15.45 8.68 -18.06
C GLN A 581 -16.07 10.03 -17.69
N LEU A 582 -15.29 11.10 -17.62
CA LEU A 582 -15.77 12.46 -17.37
C LEU A 582 -16.66 12.98 -18.51
N ASN A 583 -16.34 12.61 -19.74
CA ASN A 583 -17.04 13.06 -20.95
C ASN A 583 -18.00 12.00 -21.52
N LYS A 584 -18.43 11.06 -20.68
CA LYS A 584 -19.24 9.92 -21.10
C LYS A 584 -20.55 10.35 -21.77
N ASP A 585 -21.21 11.38 -21.24
CA ASP A 585 -22.50 11.85 -21.75
C ASP A 585 -22.41 12.31 -23.22
N LEU A 586 -21.33 13.01 -23.59
CA LEU A 586 -21.08 13.41 -24.99
C LEU A 586 -20.68 12.21 -25.86
N LEU A 587 -19.78 11.36 -25.36
CA LEU A 587 -19.24 10.23 -26.12
C LEU A 587 -20.25 9.09 -26.33
N GLN A 588 -21.42 9.14 -25.68
CA GLN A 588 -22.52 8.19 -25.85
C GLN A 588 -23.52 8.59 -26.94
N LEU A 589 -23.37 9.76 -27.56
CA LEU A 589 -24.20 10.14 -28.71
C LEU A 589 -23.99 9.17 -29.87
N SER A 590 -25.04 8.97 -30.69
CA SER A 590 -25.03 8.13 -31.91
C SER A 590 -23.82 8.44 -32.80
N LEU A 591 -23.50 9.73 -32.93
CA LEU A 591 -22.34 10.25 -33.65
C LEU A 591 -20.99 9.58 -33.30
N PHE A 592 -20.82 9.14 -32.05
CA PHE A 592 -19.56 8.56 -31.55
C PHE A 592 -19.62 7.03 -31.37
N GLU A 593 -20.77 6.40 -31.60
CA GLU A 593 -20.95 4.95 -31.40
C GLU A 593 -20.06 4.12 -32.33
N SER A 594 -19.85 4.59 -33.56
CA SER A 594 -19.01 3.91 -34.56
C SER A 594 -17.50 4.16 -34.39
N ALA A 595 -17.09 4.98 -33.42
CA ALA A 595 -15.70 5.33 -33.20
C ALA A 595 -14.93 4.19 -32.50
N SER A 596 -13.68 3.95 -32.92
CA SER A 596 -12.80 3.02 -32.22
C SER A 596 -12.44 3.53 -30.82
N ARG A 597 -12.08 2.62 -29.89
CA ARG A 597 -11.65 3.03 -28.54
C ARG A 597 -10.47 4.01 -28.56
N GLY A 598 -9.54 3.87 -29.50
CA GLY A 598 -8.42 4.81 -29.68
C GLY A 598 -8.89 6.20 -30.12
N CYS A 599 -9.88 6.25 -31.02
CA CYS A 599 -10.49 7.50 -31.45
C CYS A 599 -11.21 8.20 -30.27
N LEU A 600 -12.05 7.46 -29.54
CA LEU A 600 -12.75 7.99 -28.35
C LEU A 600 -11.78 8.51 -27.28
N ARG A 601 -10.64 7.83 -27.06
CA ARG A 601 -9.56 8.29 -26.15
C ARG A 601 -8.94 9.61 -26.64
N SER A 602 -8.72 9.75 -27.94
CA SER A 602 -8.14 10.98 -28.51
C SER A 602 -9.14 12.14 -28.46
N LEU A 603 -10.43 11.87 -28.74
CA LEU A 603 -11.52 12.83 -28.61
C LEU A 603 -11.73 13.26 -27.15
N SER A 604 -11.68 12.32 -26.20
CA SER A 604 -11.95 12.62 -24.79
C SER A 604 -10.98 13.63 -24.18
N LEU A 605 -9.73 13.62 -24.64
CA LEU A 605 -8.66 14.52 -24.17
C LEU A 605 -8.80 15.95 -24.71
N ILE A 606 -9.51 16.15 -25.82
CA ILE A 606 -9.70 17.47 -26.43
C ILE A 606 -11.04 18.13 -26.07
N ILE A 607 -11.96 17.38 -25.44
CA ILE A 607 -13.22 17.90 -24.92
C ILE A 607 -12.91 18.85 -23.75
N LYS A 608 -13.52 20.03 -23.80
CA LYS A 608 -13.44 21.04 -22.75
C LYS A 608 -14.83 21.39 -22.28
N THR A 609 -14.92 21.96 -21.08
CA THR A 609 -16.17 22.47 -20.52
C THR A 609 -16.22 23.99 -20.63
N SER A 610 -17.43 24.52 -20.76
CA SER A 610 -17.74 25.96 -20.75
C SER A 610 -19.00 26.17 -19.92
N PHE A 611 -19.11 27.35 -19.32
CA PHE A 611 -20.26 27.75 -18.50
C PHE A 611 -20.83 29.05 -19.02
N CYS A 612 -22.16 29.17 -19.06
CA CYS A 612 -22.86 30.41 -19.40
C CYS A 612 -23.90 30.73 -18.32
N ALA A 613 -23.89 31.96 -17.82
CA ALA A 613 -24.91 32.44 -16.90
C ALA A 613 -26.17 32.91 -17.64
N PRO A 614 -27.35 32.96 -16.99
CA PRO A 614 -28.58 33.47 -17.58
C PRO A 614 -28.38 34.85 -18.22
N GLY A 615 -28.82 35.00 -19.47
CA GLY A 615 -28.68 36.24 -20.23
C GLY A 615 -27.38 36.38 -21.01
N GLU A 616 -26.38 35.52 -20.79
CA GLU A 616 -25.11 35.57 -21.49
C GLU A 616 -25.18 34.91 -22.86
N TYR A 617 -24.42 35.48 -23.81
CA TYR A 617 -24.29 34.94 -25.15
C TYR A 617 -23.11 33.96 -25.18
N LEU A 618 -23.38 32.72 -25.62
CA LEU A 618 -22.34 31.75 -25.94
C LEU A 618 -21.62 32.14 -27.23
N ILE A 619 -22.39 32.46 -28.27
CA ILE A 619 -21.90 32.93 -29.57
C ILE A 619 -22.84 34.03 -30.09
N ARG A 620 -22.30 35.06 -30.74
CA ARG A 620 -23.08 36.09 -31.43
C ARG A 620 -23.15 35.82 -32.93
N GLN A 621 -24.17 36.36 -33.58
CA GLN A 621 -24.32 36.34 -35.03
C GLN A 621 -23.13 37.05 -35.70
N GLY A 622 -22.50 36.37 -36.66
CA GLY A 622 -21.32 36.85 -37.39
C GLY A 622 -19.98 36.44 -36.78
N ASP A 623 -19.97 35.84 -35.58
CA ASP A 623 -18.76 35.32 -34.95
C ASP A 623 -18.19 34.13 -35.75
N ALA A 624 -16.89 33.93 -35.63
CA ALA A 624 -16.22 32.74 -36.16
C ALA A 624 -16.54 31.52 -35.29
N LEU A 625 -17.23 30.52 -35.83
CA LEU A 625 -17.47 29.27 -35.13
C LEU A 625 -16.15 28.50 -34.98
N GLN A 626 -15.74 28.23 -33.74
CA GLN A 626 -14.47 27.55 -33.42
C GLN A 626 -14.64 26.17 -32.79
N ALA A 627 -15.86 25.82 -32.38
CA ALA A 627 -16.14 24.57 -31.68
C ALA A 627 -17.57 24.09 -31.94
N ILE A 628 -17.78 22.81 -31.65
CA ILE A 628 -19.09 22.18 -31.57
C ILE A 628 -19.44 22.08 -30.09
N TYR A 629 -20.63 22.50 -29.71
CA TYR A 629 -21.08 22.58 -28.32
C TYR A 629 -22.20 21.59 -28.07
N PHE A 630 -22.18 21.00 -26.88
CA PHE A 630 -23.17 20.06 -26.37
C PHE A 630 -23.71 20.59 -25.05
N VAL A 631 -25.03 20.64 -24.93
CA VAL A 631 -25.71 21.15 -23.75
C VAL A 631 -25.85 20.02 -22.72
N CYS A 632 -25.01 20.06 -21.68
CA CYS A 632 -25.05 19.06 -20.61
C CYS A 632 -26.19 19.33 -19.62
N SER A 633 -26.46 20.61 -19.33
CA SER A 633 -27.50 21.07 -18.41
C SER A 633 -27.94 22.50 -18.74
N GLY A 634 -29.15 22.85 -18.33
CA GLY A 634 -29.76 24.16 -18.57
C GLY A 634 -30.47 24.27 -19.92
N SER A 635 -30.75 25.51 -20.31
CA SER A 635 -31.50 25.84 -21.52
C SER A 635 -30.98 27.12 -22.17
N MET A 636 -30.94 27.12 -23.50
CA MET A 636 -30.46 28.23 -24.32
C MET A 636 -31.52 28.60 -25.36
N GLU A 637 -31.55 29.86 -25.77
CA GLU A 637 -32.35 30.37 -26.88
C GLU A 637 -31.43 30.74 -28.04
N VAL A 638 -31.86 30.42 -29.26
CA VAL A 638 -31.22 30.87 -30.51
C VAL A 638 -32.02 32.02 -31.09
N LEU A 639 -31.36 33.15 -31.31
CA LEU A 639 -31.97 34.42 -31.71
C LEU A 639 -31.38 34.91 -33.05
N LYS A 640 -32.25 35.18 -34.03
CA LYS A 640 -31.88 35.90 -35.27
C LYS A 640 -32.76 37.13 -35.40
N ASP A 641 -32.16 38.30 -35.57
CA ASP A 641 -32.89 39.58 -35.67
C ASP A 641 -33.92 39.78 -34.54
N ASN A 642 -33.52 39.48 -33.30
CA ASN A 642 -34.35 39.48 -32.08
C ASN A 642 -35.56 38.51 -32.08
N THR A 643 -35.64 37.60 -33.04
CA THR A 643 -36.66 36.55 -33.09
C THR A 643 -36.08 35.24 -32.57
N VAL A 644 -36.78 34.59 -31.64
CA VAL A 644 -36.41 33.26 -31.13
C VAL A 644 -36.68 32.22 -32.21
N LEU A 645 -35.63 31.59 -32.72
CA LEU A 645 -35.70 30.55 -33.74
C LEU A 645 -35.78 29.14 -33.14
N ALA A 646 -35.09 28.91 -32.02
CA ALA A 646 -35.05 27.62 -31.35
C ALA A 646 -34.78 27.78 -29.85
N ILE A 647 -35.21 26.80 -29.07
CA ILE A 647 -34.82 26.63 -27.66
C ILE A 647 -34.09 25.29 -27.57
N LEU A 648 -32.91 25.31 -26.99
CA LEU A 648 -32.00 24.18 -26.86
C LEU A 648 -31.91 23.79 -25.39
N GLY A 649 -32.14 22.53 -25.08
CA GLY A 649 -32.09 21.95 -23.74
C GLY A 649 -30.99 20.90 -23.60
N ARG A 650 -31.03 20.17 -22.49
CA ARG A 650 -30.10 19.07 -22.21
C ARG A 650 -30.12 18.03 -23.32
N GLY A 651 -28.94 17.70 -23.84
CA GLY A 651 -28.74 16.71 -24.90
C GLY A 651 -28.59 17.31 -26.30
N ASP A 652 -28.83 18.61 -26.46
CA ASP A 652 -28.77 19.25 -27.77
C ASP A 652 -27.35 19.57 -28.22
N LEU A 653 -27.12 19.40 -29.53
CA LEU A 653 -25.84 19.64 -30.20
C LEU A 653 -25.92 20.87 -31.09
N ILE A 654 -24.94 21.77 -30.94
CA ILE A 654 -24.88 23.07 -31.61
C ILE A 654 -23.55 23.16 -32.35
N GLY A 655 -23.59 23.47 -33.65
CA GLY A 655 -22.35 23.53 -34.41
C GLY A 655 -22.58 23.74 -35.90
N SER A 656 -21.72 23.11 -36.71
CA SER A 656 -21.83 23.10 -38.16
C SER A 656 -21.49 21.74 -38.73
N ASP A 657 -22.17 21.43 -39.83
CA ASP A 657 -21.99 20.25 -40.68
C ASP A 657 -20.68 20.22 -41.46
N PHE A 658 -19.94 21.34 -41.52
CA PHE A 658 -18.83 21.52 -42.46
C PHE A 658 -17.48 21.53 -41.76
N LEU A 659 -16.72 20.44 -41.87
CA LEU A 659 -15.45 20.25 -41.14
C LEU A 659 -14.19 20.27 -42.02
N THR A 660 -14.36 20.25 -43.35
CA THR A 660 -13.35 19.83 -44.33
C THR A 660 -12.53 20.94 -45.00
N LYS A 661 -12.93 22.22 -44.96
CA LYS A 661 -12.07 23.33 -45.47
C LYS A 661 -11.60 24.25 -44.36
N GLU A 662 -10.44 24.88 -44.54
CA GLU A 662 -9.85 25.89 -43.65
C GLU A 662 -10.61 27.23 -43.63
N GLN A 663 -11.80 27.30 -44.23
CA GLN A 663 -12.61 28.52 -44.21
C GLN A 663 -13.23 28.75 -42.84
N VAL A 664 -13.14 29.99 -42.37
CA VAL A 664 -13.81 30.44 -41.15
C VAL A 664 -15.31 30.42 -41.38
N ILE A 665 -16.02 29.63 -40.58
CA ILE A 665 -17.49 29.55 -40.60
C ILE A 665 -18.02 30.71 -39.76
N LYS A 666 -18.82 31.59 -40.38
CA LYS A 666 -19.53 32.65 -39.66
C LYS A 666 -20.87 32.15 -39.18
N THR A 667 -21.24 32.47 -37.95
CA THR A 667 -22.52 32.09 -37.35
C THR A 667 -23.68 32.93 -37.89
N ASN A 668 -24.81 32.27 -38.12
CA ASN A 668 -26.04 32.86 -38.66
C ASN A 668 -26.96 33.49 -37.59
N ALA A 669 -26.76 33.15 -36.31
CA ALA A 669 -27.64 33.50 -35.21
C ALA A 669 -26.86 33.70 -33.90
N ASN A 670 -27.48 34.37 -32.94
CA ASN A 670 -26.98 34.48 -31.57
C ASN A 670 -27.47 33.29 -30.74
N VAL A 671 -26.62 32.72 -29.90
CA VAL A 671 -26.98 31.67 -28.94
C VAL A 671 -26.82 32.24 -27.53
N LYS A 672 -27.89 32.25 -26.75
CA LYS A 672 -27.94 32.90 -25.44
C LYS A 672 -28.50 31.97 -24.38
N ALA A 673 -27.92 31.96 -23.19
CA ALA A 673 -28.38 31.14 -22.08
C ALA A 673 -29.66 31.74 -21.44
N LEU A 674 -30.66 30.90 -21.19
CA LEU A 674 -31.87 31.25 -20.44
C LEU A 674 -31.70 30.94 -18.95
N THR A 675 -31.00 29.85 -18.64
CA THR A 675 -30.68 29.40 -17.30
C THR A 675 -29.16 29.27 -17.15
N TYR A 676 -28.67 28.79 -16.00
CA TYR A 676 -27.27 28.41 -15.87
C TYR A 676 -27.00 27.18 -16.74
N CYS A 677 -26.13 27.33 -17.74
CA CYS A 677 -25.85 26.29 -18.72
C CYS A 677 -24.43 25.76 -18.57
N ASP A 678 -24.35 24.44 -18.39
CA ASP A 678 -23.10 23.69 -18.47
C ASP A 678 -22.98 23.09 -19.86
N LEU A 679 -21.87 23.38 -20.53
CA LEU A 679 -21.62 23.01 -21.91
C LEU A 679 -20.33 22.21 -22.00
N GLN A 680 -20.33 21.17 -22.82
CA GLN A 680 -19.10 20.55 -23.30
C GLN A 680 -18.86 20.99 -24.74
N TYR A 681 -17.62 21.19 -25.12
CA TYR A 681 -17.28 21.54 -26.49
C TYR A 681 -16.02 20.86 -26.98
N ILE A 682 -16.01 20.60 -28.29
CA ILE A 682 -14.84 20.11 -29.02
C ILE A 682 -14.41 21.19 -29.98
N SER A 683 -13.18 21.67 -29.84
CA SER A 683 -12.62 22.63 -30.80
C SER A 683 -12.56 22.01 -32.19
N LEU A 684 -13.00 22.75 -33.22
CA LEU A 684 -12.98 22.27 -34.61
C LEU A 684 -11.56 21.92 -35.07
N LYS A 685 -10.56 22.66 -34.59
CA LYS A 685 -9.14 22.36 -34.84
C LYS A 685 -8.74 20.98 -34.28
N GLY A 686 -8.98 20.75 -32.99
CA GLY A 686 -8.67 19.47 -32.35
C GLY A 686 -9.48 18.32 -32.94
N LEU A 687 -10.76 18.54 -33.25
CA LEU A 687 -11.60 17.54 -33.90
C LEU A 687 -11.02 17.15 -35.26
N ARG A 688 -10.60 18.13 -36.08
CA ARG A 688 -9.98 17.87 -37.38
C ARG A 688 -8.68 17.07 -37.26
N GLU A 689 -7.84 17.38 -36.29
CA GLU A 689 -6.60 16.65 -36.03
C GLU A 689 -6.90 15.17 -35.69
N VAL A 690 -7.92 14.90 -34.87
CA VAL A 690 -8.32 13.54 -34.55
C VAL A 690 -8.95 12.83 -35.76
N LEU A 691 -9.84 13.48 -36.49
CA LEU A 691 -10.44 12.91 -37.70
C LEU A 691 -9.39 12.61 -38.77
N TRP A 692 -8.32 13.40 -38.86
CA TRP A 692 -7.18 13.12 -39.74
C TRP A 692 -6.43 11.85 -39.37
N LEU A 693 -6.31 11.54 -38.07
CA LEU A 693 -5.70 10.30 -37.58
C LEU A 693 -6.59 9.07 -37.79
N TYR A 694 -7.91 9.25 -37.89
CA TYR A 694 -8.91 8.19 -38.05
C TYR A 694 -9.78 8.38 -39.31
N PRO A 695 -9.21 8.20 -40.52
CA PRO A 695 -9.89 8.53 -41.78
C PRO A 695 -11.16 7.72 -42.04
N GLU A 696 -11.20 6.44 -41.62
CA GLU A 696 -12.38 5.58 -41.74
C GLU A 696 -13.57 6.11 -40.92
N TYR A 697 -13.28 6.62 -39.73
CA TYR A 697 -14.31 7.22 -38.87
C TYR A 697 -14.69 8.62 -39.35
N ALA A 698 -13.75 9.39 -39.89
CA ALA A 698 -14.01 10.74 -40.39
C ALA A 698 -15.10 10.79 -41.47
N GLN A 699 -15.11 9.83 -42.40
CA GLN A 699 -16.14 9.76 -43.43
C GLN A 699 -17.55 9.55 -42.84
N LYS A 700 -17.67 8.67 -41.85
CA LYS A 700 -18.93 8.41 -41.14
C LYS A 700 -19.36 9.63 -40.34
N PHE A 701 -18.45 10.19 -39.55
CA PHE A 701 -18.70 11.38 -38.73
C PHE A 701 -19.26 12.55 -39.56
N ILE A 702 -18.68 12.83 -40.72
CA ILE A 702 -19.12 13.93 -41.61
C ILE A 702 -20.55 13.68 -42.14
N THR A 703 -20.94 12.42 -42.33
CA THR A 703 -22.27 12.06 -42.84
C THR A 703 -23.33 12.11 -41.72
N GLU A 704 -22.98 11.63 -40.54
CA GLU A 704 -23.88 11.53 -39.38
C GLU A 704 -24.11 12.90 -38.72
N ILE A 705 -23.09 13.75 -38.65
CA ILE A 705 -23.21 15.06 -37.98
C ILE A 705 -24.28 15.98 -38.59
N GLN A 706 -24.58 15.82 -39.89
CA GLN A 706 -25.66 16.56 -40.54
C GLN A 706 -27.04 16.28 -39.94
N HIS A 707 -27.24 15.07 -39.42
CA HIS A 707 -28.52 14.60 -38.88
C HIS A 707 -28.60 14.77 -37.36
N ASP A 708 -27.45 14.72 -36.68
CA ASP A 708 -27.36 14.77 -35.21
C ASP A 708 -27.21 16.22 -34.66
N LEU A 709 -27.01 17.23 -35.52
CA LEU A 709 -27.02 18.64 -35.10
C LEU A 709 -28.44 19.12 -34.83
N THR A 710 -28.75 19.44 -33.58
CA THR A 710 -30.04 20.07 -33.21
C THR A 710 -30.18 21.46 -33.83
N TYR A 711 -29.08 22.22 -33.91
CA TYR A 711 -29.07 23.51 -34.60
C TYR A 711 -27.78 23.75 -35.37
N ASN A 712 -27.90 23.93 -36.69
CA ASN A 712 -26.78 24.25 -37.56
C ASN A 712 -26.60 25.78 -37.68
N LEU A 713 -25.54 26.29 -37.07
CA LEU A 713 -25.19 27.73 -37.05
C LEU A 713 -24.71 28.25 -38.41
N ARG A 714 -24.63 27.41 -39.44
CA ARG A 714 -24.29 27.78 -40.81
C ARG A 714 -25.53 27.96 -41.70
N GLU A 715 -26.63 27.27 -41.41
CA GLU A 715 -27.79 27.21 -42.31
C GLU A 715 -28.40 28.59 -42.57
N GLY A 716 -28.61 28.94 -43.84
CA GLY A 716 -29.10 30.27 -44.24
C GLY A 716 -28.02 31.23 -44.78
N HIS A 717 -26.72 30.99 -44.52
CA HIS A 717 -25.66 31.78 -45.18
C HIS A 717 -25.48 31.40 -46.66
N THR A 718 -25.74 30.14 -47.04
CA THR A 718 -25.73 29.68 -48.44
C THR A 718 -26.91 30.24 -49.24
N ALA A 719 -28.08 30.42 -48.64
CA ALA A 719 -29.23 31.03 -49.30
C ALA A 719 -29.00 32.52 -49.62
N GLU A 720 -28.36 33.28 -48.71
CA GLU A 720 -27.98 34.68 -48.94
C GLU A 720 -26.84 34.85 -49.96
N VAL A 721 -25.88 33.94 -50.02
CA VAL A 721 -24.80 33.98 -51.04
C VAL A 721 -25.35 33.65 -52.42
N ILE A 722 -26.27 32.69 -52.52
CA ILE A 722 -26.95 32.35 -53.78
C ILE A 722 -27.90 33.49 -54.20
N SER A 723 -28.65 34.10 -53.28
CA SER A 723 -29.53 35.24 -53.62
C SER A 723 -28.72 36.46 -54.08
N ARG A 724 -27.60 36.78 -53.43
CA ARG A 724 -26.73 37.90 -53.84
C ARG A 724 -26.06 37.67 -55.19
N HIS A 725 -25.65 36.44 -55.51
CA HIS A 725 -25.17 36.12 -56.84
C HIS A 725 -26.29 36.22 -57.89
N THR A 726 -27.52 35.82 -57.55
CA THR A 726 -28.66 35.87 -58.49
C THR A 726 -29.13 37.31 -58.73
N GLU A 727 -29.10 38.17 -57.71
CA GLU A 727 -29.38 39.62 -57.83
C GLU A 727 -28.29 40.36 -58.62
N GLN A 728 -27.01 39.97 -58.52
CA GLN A 728 -25.94 40.55 -59.33
C GLN A 728 -26.04 40.21 -60.83
N TYR A 729 -26.61 39.05 -61.19
CA TYR A 729 -26.89 38.71 -62.59
C TYR A 729 -28.23 39.27 -63.10
N ALA A 730 -29.17 39.58 -62.22
CA ALA A 730 -30.44 40.21 -62.59
C ALA A 730 -30.31 41.71 -62.93
N PHE A 731 -29.24 42.39 -62.45
CA PHE A 731 -29.02 43.83 -62.68
C PHE A 731 -28.20 44.17 -63.93
N THR A 732 -27.69 43.18 -64.68
CA THR A 732 -26.93 43.40 -65.92
C THR A 732 -27.71 43.01 -67.18
N GLY A 733 -29.03 42.87 -67.08
CA GLY A 733 -29.90 42.33 -68.14
C GLY A 733 -31.06 43.22 -68.54
N THR A 734 -30.91 44.55 -68.50
CA THR A 734 -31.80 45.49 -69.20
C THR A 734 -31.03 46.78 -69.53
N GLU A 735 -30.44 46.82 -70.73
CA GLU A 735 -30.43 47.95 -71.66
C GLU A 735 -30.05 47.45 -73.06
#